data_AF-A0A7M7IJ25-F1
#
_entry.id   AF-A0A7M7IJ25-F1
#
_cell.length_a   1.000
_cell.length_b   1.000
_cell.length_c   1.000
_cell.angle_alpha   90.00
_cell.angle_beta   90.00
_cell.angle_gamma   90.00
#
_symmetry.space_group_name_H-M   'P 1'
#
loop_
_entity.id
_entity.type
_entity.pdbx_description
1 polymer ?
#
loop_
_entity_poly.entity_id
_entity_poly.type
_entity_poly.pdbx_seq_one_letter_code
_entity_poly.pdbx_strand_id
1 'polypeptide(L)'
;MDATSLRLISGLLLFAYTASHFSHANNGPNYYGKFIGKLKNYAHGIKGDVYAVDDTTIFIKGFCYDGTGPDAYFWVGNTSTPTPQGYIVPYPEMEKIRDPVVLQSYNYTDIILKLPDGKRIRDIKWLSVWCRRFTVNFGDVFIPANLKVPKARVLPEFSRLAHGLRSGNITILDSKTFYIPNLHYDGAGPDAYFWVGNGSEPTTFGIKVPNERKSLAPLKGYQGEDIEIVLPGNLTVHDIDWLSVWCVQYKHNFGHVLIPKDLDVPPALGQTKITTSSTPSPPLSKHELTNCKEMLEGRVQVQWEMIGDDIQIRVSGRIREDQYVAFGLSGREGKSEMIGGDVVVVAYNNRTDKFIAEDYYMSDYAQCDGNKGVCPDERIGGKNDAVLVHGERKNGVTTVTYMRPMSTNEPVKDKMIPNTETSVIAAIGPLNLRGEANAHQSFDKTTEDIRIDFTSRNVHECTNSLYNLPDMSDIKPWPVAVITNETMFSARIGPAGGKRGYTRITGQPAWGIAWYINDLLIPEITVERGQTYTFIVEGGNDPTNPARYHPFYITNSPEGGFGQKTEDERKGQRVFAGVKYEDGYPHPTAAGRYCEWVHKTVDMSADMETFENFFETLRLECDKGEPAKLVWTVTEDTPDLVYYQCYTHNNLGWKIHVVNSAHTAVLSMVTTTFVVGMLKFVR
;
A
#
# COMPACT_ATOMS: atom_id res chain seq x y z
N MET A 1 26.61 -35.59 57.67
CA MET A 1 27.61 -34.54 57.95
C MET A 1 27.24 -33.38 57.06
N ASP A 2 26.64 -32.37 57.67
CA ASP A 2 25.60 -31.52 57.08
C ASP A 2 26.01 -30.04 57.04
N ALA A 3 25.48 -29.29 56.06
CA ALA A 3 25.39 -27.82 55.96
C ALA A 3 24.63 -27.47 54.65
N THR A 4 23.71 -26.52 54.46
CA THR A 4 22.94 -25.59 55.33
C THR A 4 23.70 -24.55 56.16
N SER A 5 23.28 -23.27 56.24
CA SER A 5 22.36 -22.46 55.39
C SER A 5 22.53 -20.95 55.68
N LEU A 6 21.80 -20.08 54.95
CA LEU A 6 21.37 -18.70 55.30
C LEU A 6 22.36 -17.50 55.33
N ARG A 7 22.16 -16.59 54.35
CA ARG A 7 21.86 -15.13 54.38
C ARG A 7 22.28 -14.17 55.54
N LEU A 8 22.33 -12.88 55.16
CA LEU A 8 22.41 -11.59 55.93
C LEU A 8 23.85 -11.10 56.16
N ILE A 9 24.23 -9.80 56.06
CA ILE A 9 23.46 -8.53 55.97
C ILE A 9 24.21 -7.44 55.14
N SER A 10 23.51 -6.33 54.86
CA SER A 10 23.96 -5.06 54.25
C SER A 10 25.27 -4.46 54.82
N GLY A 11 25.92 -3.46 54.21
CA GLY A 11 25.60 -2.67 53.02
C GLY A 11 25.97 -1.20 53.24
N LEU A 12 26.97 -0.72 52.49
CA LEU A 12 27.44 0.67 52.51
C LEU A 12 28.37 0.89 51.30
N LEU A 13 27.82 1.44 50.21
CA LEU A 13 28.58 2.05 49.11
C LEU A 13 27.59 2.87 48.27
N LEU A 14 27.36 4.11 48.72
CA LEU A 14 26.39 5.03 48.14
C LEU A 14 27.11 6.01 47.20
N PHE A 15 26.61 6.12 45.96
CA PHE A 15 26.73 7.28 45.07
C PHE A 15 28.12 7.93 44.87
N ALA A 16 28.90 7.37 43.94
CA ALA A 16 29.83 8.15 43.12
C ALA A 16 30.15 7.43 41.79
N TYR A 17 29.14 7.19 40.96
CA TYR A 17 29.37 6.87 39.53
C TYR A 17 28.74 7.93 38.65
N THR A 18 29.58 8.52 37.80
CA THR A 18 29.22 9.62 36.91
C THR A 18 28.16 9.17 35.91
N ALA A 19 27.00 9.82 35.95
CA ALA A 19 26.03 9.75 34.87
C ALA A 19 26.64 10.40 33.61
N SER A 20 27.19 9.59 32.73
CA SER A 20 27.40 9.97 31.33
C SER A 20 26.01 10.19 30.71
N HIS A 21 25.60 11.46 30.62
CA HIS A 21 24.37 11.87 29.97
C HIS A 21 24.41 11.56 28.47
N PHE A 22 24.17 10.31 28.10
CA PHE A 22 23.54 9.97 26.83
C PHE A 22 22.08 10.40 26.92
N SER A 23 21.83 11.67 26.61
CA SER A 23 20.48 12.19 26.39
C SER A 23 19.85 11.41 25.24
N HIS A 24 19.06 10.39 25.57
CA HIS A 24 18.14 9.75 24.63
C HIS A 24 17.14 10.82 24.19
N ALA A 25 17.36 11.37 23.01
CA ALA A 25 16.44 12.30 22.38
C ALA A 25 15.25 11.50 21.84
N ASN A 26 14.27 11.23 22.71
CA ASN A 26 12.92 10.90 22.28
C ASN A 26 12.32 12.15 21.61
N ASN A 27 12.71 12.38 20.36
CA ASN A 27 12.18 13.41 19.48
C ASN A 27 10.76 13.01 19.05
N GLY A 28 9.80 13.16 19.98
CA GLY A 28 8.38 12.97 19.68
C GLY A 28 7.86 14.01 18.66
N PRO A 29 6.53 14.08 18.44
CA PRO A 29 5.89 14.88 17.38
C PRO A 29 6.06 16.42 17.46
N ASN A 30 6.95 16.91 18.33
CA ASN A 30 7.29 18.32 18.55
C ASN A 30 8.79 18.60 18.32
N TYR A 31 9.44 17.89 17.40
CA TYR A 31 10.82 18.17 17.00
C TYR A 31 10.87 19.33 15.98
N TYR A 32 11.53 20.43 16.36
CA TYR A 32 11.67 21.64 15.56
C TYR A 32 13.12 21.94 15.16
N GLY A 33 14.01 20.95 15.26
CA GLY A 33 15.45 21.14 15.09
C GLY A 33 16.14 21.58 16.39
N LYS A 34 17.33 22.16 16.27
CA LYS A 34 18.19 22.50 17.42
C LYS A 34 17.80 23.85 18.02
N PHE A 35 17.31 23.85 19.27
CA PHE A 35 16.96 25.09 19.98
C PHE A 35 18.16 26.06 20.07
N ILE A 36 17.92 27.31 19.67
CA ILE A 36 18.87 28.43 19.69
C ILE A 36 18.66 29.26 20.97
N GLY A 37 17.42 29.65 21.24
CA GLY A 37 17.07 30.53 22.36
C GLY A 37 15.67 31.13 22.22
N LYS A 38 15.27 31.94 23.21
CA LYS A 38 14.01 32.71 23.15
C LYS A 38 14.29 34.12 22.64
N LEU A 39 13.40 34.67 21.82
CA LEU A 39 13.44 36.08 21.45
C LEU A 39 13.22 36.94 22.71
N LYS A 40 14.18 37.83 22.98
CA LYS A 40 14.11 38.79 24.08
C LYS A 40 13.34 40.02 23.62
N ASN A 41 12.28 40.38 24.35
CA ASN A 41 11.47 41.56 24.08
C ASN A 41 12.17 42.85 24.55
N TYR A 42 12.27 43.85 23.67
CA TYR A 42 12.64 45.23 24.02
C TYR A 42 11.50 46.22 23.78
N ALA A 43 10.72 46.03 22.72
CA ALA A 43 9.56 46.82 22.36
C ALA A 43 8.58 45.98 21.52
N HIS A 44 7.36 46.47 21.33
CA HIS A 44 6.38 45.87 20.40
C HIS A 44 5.95 44.42 20.66
N GLY A 45 6.16 43.93 21.89
CA GLY A 45 5.63 42.65 22.36
C GLY A 45 6.27 41.42 21.73
N ILE A 46 7.54 41.51 21.31
CA ILE A 46 8.23 40.40 20.64
C ILE A 46 8.27 39.16 21.53
N LYS A 47 7.81 38.03 20.99
CA LYS A 47 7.92 36.70 21.59
C LYS A 47 8.26 35.67 20.51
N GLY A 48 8.80 34.53 20.92
CA GLY A 48 9.00 33.36 20.07
C GLY A 48 10.17 32.51 20.54
N ASP A 49 10.05 31.19 20.40
CA ASP A 49 11.12 30.23 20.69
C ASP A 49 11.81 29.84 19.37
N VAL A 50 13.13 30.02 19.28
CA VAL A 50 13.88 29.96 18.01
C VAL A 50 14.72 28.69 17.92
N TYR A 51 14.69 28.03 16.75
CA TYR A 51 15.33 26.76 16.47
C TYR A 51 16.07 26.79 15.11
N ALA A 52 17.20 26.09 15.00
CA ALA A 52 17.86 25.80 13.73
C ALA A 52 17.30 24.49 13.16
N VAL A 53 16.66 24.59 11.99
CA VAL A 53 16.10 23.45 11.25
C VAL A 53 17.19 22.71 10.48
N ASP A 54 18.03 23.47 9.76
CA ASP A 54 19.18 23.00 8.99
C ASP A 54 20.28 24.09 8.95
N ASP A 55 21.26 24.00 8.05
CA ASP A 55 22.35 25.00 7.94
C ASP A 55 21.90 26.36 7.39
N THR A 56 20.68 26.48 6.86
CA THR A 56 20.13 27.66 6.17
C THR A 56 18.74 28.10 6.66
N THR A 57 18.03 27.26 7.40
CA THR A 57 16.63 27.48 7.82
C THR A 57 16.50 27.64 9.33
N ILE A 58 15.80 28.68 9.77
CA ILE A 58 15.44 28.96 11.16
C ILE A 58 13.93 28.84 11.33
N PHE A 59 13.48 28.21 12.42
CA PHE A 59 12.07 28.17 12.82
C PHE A 59 11.85 29.01 14.08
N ILE A 60 10.78 29.79 14.12
CA ILE A 60 10.32 30.55 15.28
C ILE A 60 8.94 30.04 15.65
N LYS A 61 8.83 29.40 16.81
CA LYS A 61 7.55 28.92 17.37
C LYS A 61 6.86 30.02 18.16
N GLY A 62 5.58 30.27 17.87
CA GLY A 62 4.72 31.19 18.61
C GLY A 62 5.14 32.66 18.50
N PHE A 63 5.57 33.11 17.32
CA PHE A 63 5.99 34.50 17.11
C PHE A 63 4.86 35.49 17.41
N CYS A 64 5.19 36.55 18.15
CA CYS A 64 4.29 37.66 18.42
C CYS A 64 4.97 38.99 18.06
N TYR A 65 4.22 39.92 17.47
CA TYR A 65 4.64 41.29 17.18
C TYR A 65 3.40 42.16 16.96
N ASP A 66 3.34 43.36 17.54
CA ASP A 66 2.16 44.23 17.47
C ASP A 66 1.89 44.86 16.08
N GLY A 67 2.84 44.80 15.15
CA GLY A 67 2.70 45.34 13.79
C GLY A 67 2.78 46.87 13.68
N THR A 68 3.08 47.59 14.76
CA THR A 68 3.02 49.07 14.78
C THR A 68 4.30 49.76 14.31
N GLY A 69 5.40 49.03 14.14
CA GLY A 69 6.66 49.55 13.62
C GLY A 69 6.61 49.77 12.10
N PRO A 70 6.91 50.98 11.59
CA PRO A 70 6.61 51.38 10.22
C PRO A 70 7.57 50.83 9.14
N ASP A 71 8.63 50.13 9.54
CA ASP A 71 9.69 49.62 8.65
C ASP A 71 10.46 48.47 9.34
N ALA A 72 9.70 47.53 9.91
CA ALA A 72 10.20 46.39 10.69
C ALA A 72 10.42 45.13 9.84
N TYR A 73 11.51 44.42 10.08
CA TYR A 73 11.93 43.22 9.35
C TYR A 73 12.58 42.18 10.28
N PHE A 74 12.61 40.92 9.84
CA PHE A 74 13.59 39.97 10.37
C PHE A 74 14.98 40.33 9.85
N TRP A 75 15.96 40.31 10.73
CA TRP A 75 17.26 40.93 10.53
C TRP A 75 18.36 40.06 11.14
N VAL A 76 19.43 39.80 10.40
CA VAL A 76 20.55 38.94 10.84
C VAL A 76 21.91 39.58 10.60
N GLY A 77 22.92 39.22 11.39
CA GLY A 77 24.28 39.71 11.17
C GLY A 77 25.35 38.97 11.99
N ASN A 78 26.62 39.29 11.72
CA ASN A 78 27.81 38.62 12.28
C ASN A 78 28.62 39.51 13.26
N THR A 79 28.06 40.66 13.62
CA THR A 79 28.57 41.54 14.70
C THR A 79 28.31 40.93 16.07
N SER A 80 28.96 41.44 17.12
CA SER A 80 28.75 41.01 18.51
C SER A 80 27.39 41.42 19.09
N THR A 81 26.68 42.35 18.45
CA THR A 81 25.33 42.83 18.79
C THR A 81 24.56 43.21 17.53
N PRO A 82 23.21 43.27 17.53
CA PRO A 82 22.43 43.79 16.42
C PRO A 82 22.81 45.23 16.02
N THR A 83 23.04 45.48 14.72
CA THR A 83 23.39 46.80 14.19
C THR A 83 22.63 47.14 12.89
N PRO A 84 22.62 48.41 12.45
CA PRO A 84 22.03 48.80 11.15
C PRO A 84 22.65 48.13 9.92
N GLN A 85 23.84 47.50 10.03
CA GLN A 85 24.57 46.85 8.93
C GLN A 85 24.26 45.35 8.80
N GLY A 86 23.14 44.89 9.37
CA GLY A 86 22.63 43.54 9.15
C GLY A 86 21.93 43.35 7.80
N TYR A 87 21.45 42.13 7.57
CA TYR A 87 20.77 41.70 6.35
C TYR A 87 19.29 41.42 6.65
N ILE A 88 18.39 41.87 5.77
CA ILE A 88 16.97 41.50 5.81
C ILE A 88 16.83 40.01 5.50
N VAL A 89 16.07 39.29 6.31
CA VAL A 89 15.56 37.96 5.97
C VAL A 89 14.11 38.16 5.51
N PRO A 90 13.79 37.99 4.20
CA PRO A 90 12.43 38.21 3.70
C PRO A 90 11.44 37.22 4.32
N TYR A 91 10.29 37.74 4.78
CA TYR A 91 9.16 36.93 5.22
C TYR A 91 7.84 37.60 4.81
N PRO A 92 6.92 36.91 4.12
CA PRO A 92 7.03 35.54 3.58
C PRO A 92 8.19 35.38 2.57
N GLU A 93 8.60 34.14 2.27
CA GLU A 93 9.61 33.88 1.23
C GLU A 93 9.08 34.38 -0.12
N MET A 94 9.86 35.25 -0.78
CA MET A 94 9.48 35.90 -2.03
C MET A 94 10.60 35.79 -3.06
N GLU A 95 10.24 35.74 -4.34
CA GLU A 95 11.21 35.79 -5.44
C GLU A 95 12.02 37.09 -5.40
N LYS A 96 13.30 36.99 -5.81
CA LYS A 96 14.34 38.06 -5.74
C LYS A 96 14.04 39.35 -6.53
N ILE A 97 12.85 39.47 -7.11
CA ILE A 97 12.45 40.52 -8.06
C ILE A 97 11.66 41.65 -7.36
N ARG A 98 11.25 41.47 -6.09
CA ARG A 98 10.43 42.44 -5.34
C ARG A 98 11.13 42.91 -4.07
N ASP A 99 10.83 44.15 -3.66
CA ASP A 99 11.25 44.69 -2.37
C ASP A 99 10.68 43.86 -1.20
N PRO A 100 11.45 43.69 -0.10
CA PRO A 100 10.99 42.93 1.05
C PRO A 100 9.82 43.63 1.75
N VAL A 101 8.78 42.84 2.04
CA VAL A 101 7.56 43.29 2.72
C VAL A 101 7.84 43.58 4.20
N VAL A 102 7.32 44.71 4.68
CA VAL A 102 7.40 45.11 6.10
C VAL A 102 6.53 44.16 6.94
N LEU A 103 7.03 43.75 8.10
CA LEU A 103 6.31 42.86 9.02
C LEU A 103 5.01 43.50 9.50
N GLN A 104 3.91 42.74 9.40
CA GLN A 104 2.59 43.08 9.92
C GLN A 104 2.46 42.65 11.39
N SER A 105 1.26 42.73 11.96
CA SER A 105 0.98 42.15 13.28
C SER A 105 0.94 40.62 13.21
N TYR A 106 1.56 39.96 14.19
CA TYR A 106 1.58 38.51 14.34
C TYR A 106 1.21 38.14 15.79
N ASN A 107 0.43 37.08 15.96
CA ASN A 107 -0.04 36.64 17.27
C ASN A 107 0.07 35.11 17.35
N TYR A 108 1.03 34.63 18.15
CA TYR A 108 1.38 33.21 18.29
C TYR A 108 1.52 32.46 16.95
N THR A 109 2.11 33.11 15.95
CA THR A 109 2.24 32.58 14.59
C THR A 109 3.57 31.81 14.45
N ASP A 110 3.54 30.60 13.91
CA ASP A 110 4.75 29.83 13.63
C ASP A 110 5.39 30.29 12.30
N ILE A 111 6.69 30.57 12.31
CA ILE A 111 7.41 31.22 11.20
C ILE A 111 8.64 30.40 10.80
N ILE A 112 8.75 30.09 9.51
CA ILE A 112 9.95 29.52 8.89
C ILE A 112 10.68 30.65 8.15
N LEU A 113 11.96 30.84 8.48
CA LEU A 113 12.85 31.82 7.88
C LEU A 113 13.99 31.12 7.16
N LYS A 114 14.18 31.44 5.88
CA LYS A 114 15.28 30.92 5.06
C LYS A 114 16.31 32.03 4.86
N LEU A 115 17.57 31.76 5.18
CA LEU A 115 18.61 32.77 5.11
C LEU A 115 18.89 33.19 3.65
N PRO A 116 19.01 34.51 3.37
CA PRO A 116 19.21 35.01 2.02
C PRO A 116 20.62 34.73 1.49
N ASP A 117 20.78 34.82 0.17
CA ASP A 117 22.08 34.83 -0.53
C ASP A 117 23.03 33.66 -0.19
N GLY A 118 22.47 32.48 0.13
CA GLY A 118 23.24 31.28 0.46
C GLY A 118 23.99 31.37 1.80
N LYS A 119 23.67 32.36 2.63
CA LYS A 119 24.19 32.48 4.01
C LYS A 119 23.71 31.30 4.85
N ARG A 120 24.55 30.89 5.79
CA ARG A 120 24.28 29.79 6.71
C ARG A 120 24.14 30.28 8.14
N ILE A 121 23.54 29.49 9.02
CA ILE A 121 23.37 29.81 10.45
C ILE A 121 24.74 30.05 11.12
N ARG A 122 25.78 29.33 10.70
CA ARG A 122 27.17 29.53 11.17
C ARG A 122 27.80 30.87 10.75
N ASP A 123 27.23 31.57 9.75
CA ASP A 123 27.76 32.83 9.23
C ASP A 123 27.16 34.06 9.94
N ILE A 124 26.22 33.85 10.86
CA ILE A 124 25.51 34.87 11.64
C ILE A 124 25.60 34.58 13.15
N LYS A 125 25.54 35.64 13.96
CA LYS A 125 25.64 35.58 15.44
C LYS A 125 24.34 35.92 16.15
N TRP A 126 23.37 36.51 15.45
CA TRP A 126 22.10 36.90 16.03
C TRP A 126 21.01 36.98 14.95
N LEU A 127 19.77 36.81 15.42
CA LEU A 127 18.53 37.11 14.72
C LEU A 127 17.78 38.17 15.52
N SER A 128 17.23 39.17 14.84
CA SER A 128 16.53 40.30 15.45
C SER A 128 15.28 40.67 14.66
N VAL A 129 14.29 41.23 15.34
CA VAL A 129 13.22 42.04 14.74
C VAL A 129 13.69 43.49 14.80
N TRP A 130 14.00 44.06 13.64
CA TRP A 130 14.68 45.36 13.54
C TRP A 130 13.85 46.36 12.73
N CYS A 131 13.64 47.56 13.28
CA CYS A 131 13.07 48.67 12.52
C CYS A 131 14.20 49.44 11.83
N ARG A 132 14.30 49.30 10.50
CA ARG A 132 15.33 49.95 9.69
C ARG A 132 15.20 51.48 9.73
N ARG A 133 13.98 52.03 9.52
CA ARG A 133 13.69 53.47 9.59
C ARG A 133 14.15 54.19 10.87
N PHE A 134 14.04 53.54 12.04
CA PHE A 134 14.45 54.14 13.31
C PHE A 134 15.78 53.60 13.85
N THR A 135 16.38 52.61 13.19
CA THR A 135 17.60 51.91 13.65
C THR A 135 17.47 51.32 15.06
N VAL A 136 16.31 50.73 15.38
CA VAL A 136 16.00 50.15 16.69
C VAL A 136 15.76 48.64 16.60
N ASN A 137 16.34 47.91 17.55
CA ASN A 137 16.09 46.50 17.82
C ASN A 137 14.84 46.34 18.70
N PHE A 138 13.79 45.68 18.20
CA PHE A 138 12.57 45.40 18.96
C PHE A 138 12.65 44.09 19.75
N GLY A 139 13.47 43.15 19.28
CA GLY A 139 13.82 41.93 20.02
C GLY A 139 14.88 41.10 19.32
N ASP A 140 15.69 40.37 20.07
CA ASP A 140 16.79 39.56 19.54
C ASP A 140 16.97 38.19 20.21
N VAL A 141 17.73 37.33 19.53
CA VAL A 141 18.32 36.10 20.06
C VAL A 141 19.72 35.93 19.49
N PHE A 142 20.66 35.46 20.31
CA PHE A 142 22.04 35.16 19.90
C PHE A 142 22.20 33.68 19.54
N ILE A 143 23.02 33.42 18.53
CA ILE A 143 23.28 32.08 18.01
C ILE A 143 24.50 31.49 18.74
N PRO A 144 24.39 30.32 19.40
CA PRO A 144 25.52 29.70 20.10
C PRO A 144 26.67 29.37 19.14
N ALA A 145 27.90 29.76 19.49
CA ALA A 145 29.08 29.58 18.62
C ALA A 145 29.39 28.12 18.25
N ASN A 146 28.97 27.16 19.08
CA ASN A 146 29.16 25.72 18.87
C ASN A 146 27.84 25.00 18.50
N LEU A 147 26.88 25.71 17.89
CA LEU A 147 25.60 25.12 17.47
C LEU A 147 25.83 24.08 16.36
N LYS A 148 25.63 22.80 16.70
CA LYS A 148 25.49 21.74 15.70
C LYS A 148 24.06 21.78 15.16
N VAL A 149 23.94 22.05 13.85
CA VAL A 149 22.67 22.02 13.12
C VAL A 149 22.41 20.63 12.54
N PRO A 150 21.15 20.17 12.48
CA PRO A 150 20.80 18.89 11.86
C PRO A 150 21.14 18.86 10.37
N LYS A 151 21.39 17.66 9.80
CA LYS A 151 21.79 17.46 8.40
C LYS A 151 21.22 16.18 7.81
N ALA A 152 20.92 16.22 6.51
CA ALA A 152 20.53 15.05 5.74
C ALA A 152 21.55 13.91 5.85
N ARG A 153 21.07 12.66 5.90
CA ARG A 153 21.89 11.45 6.09
C ARG A 153 21.80 10.55 4.86
N VAL A 154 22.95 10.21 4.29
CA VAL A 154 23.06 9.23 3.20
C VAL A 154 23.15 7.80 3.76
N LEU A 155 22.45 6.88 3.12
CA LEU A 155 22.37 5.44 3.37
C LEU A 155 22.85 4.67 2.11
N PRO A 156 23.12 3.35 2.21
CA PRO A 156 23.36 2.49 1.05
C PRO A 156 22.17 2.41 0.07
N GLU A 157 22.36 1.72 -1.06
CA GLU A 157 21.27 1.26 -1.92
C GLU A 157 20.41 0.15 -1.27
N PHE A 158 19.24 -0.14 -1.83
CA PHE A 158 18.45 -1.31 -1.45
C PHE A 158 19.21 -2.64 -1.68
N SER A 159 19.09 -3.58 -0.75
CA SER A 159 19.51 -4.97 -0.94
C SER A 159 18.76 -5.60 -2.12
N ARG A 160 19.45 -6.30 -3.02
CA ARG A 160 18.84 -6.82 -4.26
C ARG A 160 18.37 -8.27 -4.05
N LEU A 161 17.14 -8.48 -3.57
CA LEU A 161 16.62 -9.82 -3.23
C LEU A 161 15.72 -10.40 -4.32
N ALA A 162 14.78 -9.61 -4.85
CA ALA A 162 13.82 -10.03 -5.87
C ALA A 162 13.42 -8.88 -6.81
N HIS A 163 12.67 -9.21 -7.87
CA HIS A 163 11.98 -8.24 -8.75
C HIS A 163 12.85 -7.13 -9.36
N GLY A 164 14.13 -7.45 -9.60
CA GLY A 164 15.11 -6.51 -10.16
C GLY A 164 15.43 -5.28 -9.30
N LEU A 165 14.99 -5.26 -8.03
CA LEU A 165 15.05 -4.09 -7.16
C LEU A 165 16.50 -3.61 -6.95
N ARG A 166 16.74 -2.33 -7.23
CA ARG A 166 18.01 -1.62 -6.98
C ARG A 166 17.79 -0.11 -6.98
N SER A 167 18.71 0.64 -6.38
CA SER A 167 18.68 2.10 -6.37
C SER A 167 20.12 2.67 -6.37
N GLY A 168 20.25 3.99 -6.41
CA GLY A 168 21.44 4.65 -5.86
C GLY A 168 21.40 4.71 -4.32
N ASN A 169 22.37 5.40 -3.74
CA ASN A 169 22.41 5.66 -2.29
C ASN A 169 21.22 6.51 -1.85
N ILE A 170 20.42 5.98 -0.92
CA ILE A 170 19.20 6.62 -0.42
C ILE A 170 19.59 7.76 0.53
N THR A 171 18.87 8.88 0.53
CA THR A 171 19.14 10.02 1.43
C THR A 171 17.92 10.37 2.27
N ILE A 172 18.07 10.35 3.59
CA ILE A 172 17.11 10.95 4.52
C ILE A 172 17.29 12.46 4.45
N LEU A 173 16.31 13.17 3.90
CA LEU A 173 16.34 14.64 3.75
C LEU A 173 15.96 15.35 5.06
N ASP A 174 14.92 14.84 5.73
CA ASP A 174 14.39 15.33 7.00
C ASP A 174 13.81 14.17 7.82
N SER A 175 13.16 14.45 8.94
CA SER A 175 12.63 13.46 9.89
C SER A 175 11.54 12.54 9.30
N LYS A 176 11.02 12.80 8.10
CA LYS A 176 10.02 11.98 7.40
C LYS A 176 10.32 11.68 5.93
N THR A 177 11.15 12.48 5.27
CA THR A 177 11.32 12.42 3.80
C THR A 177 12.57 11.65 3.39
N PHE A 178 12.39 10.66 2.53
CA PHE A 178 13.46 9.91 1.87
C PHE A 178 13.56 10.27 0.38
N TYR A 179 14.75 10.56 -0.09
CA TYR A 179 15.12 10.65 -1.50
C TYR A 179 15.77 9.34 -1.95
N ILE A 180 15.21 8.71 -3.00
CA ILE A 180 15.65 7.44 -3.55
C ILE A 180 16.02 7.67 -5.02
N PRO A 181 17.31 7.83 -5.34
CA PRO A 181 17.74 8.03 -6.72
C PRO A 181 17.80 6.71 -7.51
N ASN A 182 17.66 6.79 -8.83
CA ASN A 182 17.90 5.72 -9.80
C ASN A 182 17.17 4.42 -9.48
N LEU A 183 15.95 4.51 -8.93
CA LEU A 183 15.16 3.37 -8.52
C LEU A 183 14.78 2.51 -9.73
N HIS A 184 15.01 1.22 -9.62
CA HIS A 184 14.52 0.22 -10.55
C HIS A 184 13.77 -0.86 -9.79
N TYR A 185 12.66 -1.31 -10.36
CA TYR A 185 11.81 -2.41 -9.90
C TYR A 185 10.93 -2.81 -11.08
N ASP A 186 10.71 -4.11 -11.30
CA ASP A 186 10.04 -4.60 -12.51
C ASP A 186 8.53 -4.24 -12.60
N GLY A 187 7.88 -4.03 -11.44
CA GLY A 187 6.44 -3.78 -11.35
C GLY A 187 5.58 -5.06 -11.32
N ALA A 188 6.20 -6.24 -11.33
CA ALA A 188 5.48 -7.51 -11.41
C ALA A 188 4.86 -7.92 -10.06
N GLY A 189 5.41 -7.46 -8.95
CA GLY A 189 4.89 -7.75 -7.60
C GLY A 189 3.46 -7.22 -7.42
N PRO A 190 2.50 -8.11 -7.09
CA PRO A 190 1.05 -7.86 -7.21
C PRO A 190 0.49 -6.93 -6.12
N ASP A 191 1.17 -6.88 -4.97
CA ASP A 191 0.76 -6.20 -3.76
C ASP A 191 1.99 -5.60 -3.05
N ALA A 192 2.90 -5.02 -3.84
CA ALA A 192 4.19 -4.49 -3.41
C ALA A 192 4.11 -3.02 -3.01
N TYR A 193 4.74 -2.66 -1.89
CA TYR A 193 4.71 -1.31 -1.32
C TYR A 193 6.08 -0.88 -0.80
N PHE A 194 6.31 0.43 -0.69
CA PHE A 194 7.29 0.91 0.28
C PHE A 194 6.79 0.59 1.69
N TRP A 195 7.68 0.06 2.51
CA TRP A 195 7.32 -0.61 3.76
C TRP A 195 8.39 -0.29 4.81
N VAL A 196 7.98 0.13 6.00
CA VAL A 196 8.90 0.48 7.09
C VAL A 196 8.48 -0.18 8.40
N GLY A 197 9.43 -0.38 9.30
CA GLY A 197 9.13 -0.93 10.61
C GLY A 197 10.36 -0.98 11.50
N ASN A 198 10.23 -1.66 12.64
CA ASN A 198 11.25 -1.77 13.67
C ASN A 198 11.69 -3.25 13.81
N GLY A 199 12.88 -3.50 14.34
CA GLY A 199 13.53 -4.83 14.37
C GLY A 199 14.72 -4.93 13.40
N SER A 200 15.45 -6.04 13.45
CA SER A 200 16.68 -6.22 12.66
C SER A 200 16.47 -6.41 11.16
N GLU A 201 15.29 -6.86 10.73
CA GLU A 201 14.95 -7.17 9.35
C GLU A 201 13.47 -6.83 9.05
N PRO A 202 13.11 -6.62 7.76
CA PRO A 202 11.71 -6.42 7.35
C PRO A 202 10.78 -7.59 7.70
N THR A 203 9.60 -7.26 8.22
CA THR A 203 8.58 -8.26 8.60
C THR A 203 7.18 -7.85 8.16
N THR A 204 6.23 -8.78 8.33
CA THR A 204 4.79 -8.58 8.08
C THR A 204 4.14 -7.49 8.93
N PHE A 205 4.78 -7.02 10.00
CA PHE A 205 4.23 -6.02 10.94
C PHE A 205 4.71 -4.58 10.63
N GLY A 206 5.22 -4.35 9.43
CA GLY A 206 5.55 -3.00 8.97
C GLY A 206 4.33 -2.16 8.60
N ILE A 207 4.62 -0.94 8.16
CA ILE A 207 3.66 0.12 7.83
C ILE A 207 3.88 0.50 6.36
N LYS A 208 2.79 0.57 5.57
CA LYS A 208 2.85 1.08 4.19
C LYS A 208 3.29 2.54 4.18
N VAL A 209 4.28 2.88 3.36
CA VAL A 209 4.66 4.26 3.06
C VAL A 209 4.07 4.65 1.70
N PRO A 210 3.41 5.83 1.58
CA PRO A 210 2.95 6.32 0.29
C PRO A 210 4.09 6.49 -0.71
N ASN A 211 3.84 6.16 -1.98
CA ASN A 211 4.79 6.33 -3.08
C ASN A 211 4.99 7.80 -3.48
N GLU A 212 5.72 8.05 -4.57
CA GLU A 212 6.06 9.41 -5.04
C GLU A 212 4.83 10.26 -5.41
N ARG A 213 3.70 9.61 -5.66
CA ARG A 213 2.39 10.22 -5.96
C ARG A 213 1.50 10.33 -4.73
N LYS A 214 2.05 10.08 -3.53
CA LYS A 214 1.35 9.97 -2.25
C LYS A 214 0.26 8.89 -2.24
N SER A 215 0.39 7.88 -3.10
CA SER A 215 -0.56 6.79 -3.19
C SER A 215 -0.09 5.59 -2.37
N LEU A 216 -1.04 4.93 -1.70
CA LEU A 216 -0.87 3.64 -1.03
C LEU A 216 -1.28 2.45 -1.94
N ALA A 217 -1.39 2.68 -3.26
CA ALA A 217 -1.58 1.62 -4.25
C ALA A 217 -0.28 0.83 -4.50
N PRO A 218 -0.36 -0.42 -5.01
CA PRO A 218 0.82 -1.21 -5.35
C PRO A 218 1.80 -0.44 -6.25
N LEU A 219 3.10 -0.64 -6.01
CA LEU A 219 4.15 0.04 -6.76
C LEU A 219 4.11 -0.35 -8.24
N LYS A 220 4.13 0.67 -9.10
CA LYS A 220 4.42 0.51 -10.53
C LYS A 220 5.87 0.05 -10.74
N GLY A 221 6.18 -0.40 -11.96
CA GLY A 221 7.57 -0.52 -12.39
C GLY A 221 8.31 0.83 -12.38
N TYR A 222 9.60 0.81 -12.04
CA TYR A 222 10.51 1.96 -12.09
C TYR A 222 11.73 1.60 -12.95
N GLN A 223 12.25 2.56 -13.72
CA GLN A 223 13.40 2.37 -14.63
C GLN A 223 14.42 3.51 -14.51
N GLY A 224 15.11 3.58 -13.38
CA GLY A 224 16.09 4.63 -13.12
C GLY A 224 15.45 5.96 -12.75
N GLU A 225 14.33 5.92 -12.03
CA GLU A 225 13.61 7.12 -11.59
C GLU A 225 14.17 7.64 -10.26
N ASP A 226 14.34 8.95 -10.15
CA ASP A 226 14.63 9.65 -8.90
C ASP A 226 13.31 10.04 -8.23
N ILE A 227 13.06 9.55 -7.01
CA ILE A 227 11.80 9.77 -6.30
C ILE A 227 11.99 10.28 -4.86
N GLU A 228 10.96 10.93 -4.33
CA GLU A 228 10.83 11.26 -2.91
C GLU A 228 9.60 10.57 -2.32
N ILE A 229 9.74 9.98 -1.14
CA ILE A 229 8.63 9.40 -0.35
C ILE A 229 8.64 9.97 1.06
N VAL A 230 7.45 10.09 1.66
CA VAL A 230 7.25 10.72 2.98
C VAL A 230 6.56 9.73 3.91
N LEU A 231 7.11 9.55 5.11
CA LEU A 231 6.53 8.68 6.13
C LEU A 231 5.10 9.11 6.53
N PRO A 232 4.17 8.15 6.69
CA PRO A 232 2.76 8.44 6.93
C PRO A 232 2.47 8.91 8.36
N GLY A 233 1.37 9.66 8.53
CA GLY A 233 0.85 10.05 9.84
C GLY A 233 1.90 10.77 10.70
N ASN A 234 2.07 10.31 11.94
CA ASN A 234 3.04 10.87 12.89
C ASN A 234 4.41 10.16 12.87
N LEU A 235 4.61 9.15 12.03
CA LEU A 235 5.83 8.35 11.99
C LEU A 235 7.04 9.19 11.52
N THR A 236 8.18 8.99 12.16
CA THR A 236 9.47 9.61 11.80
C THR A 236 10.55 8.55 11.56
N VAL A 237 11.68 8.96 10.96
CA VAL A 237 12.85 8.09 10.77
C VAL A 237 13.48 7.60 12.08
N HIS A 238 13.15 8.23 13.22
CA HIS A 238 13.60 7.78 14.54
C HIS A 238 12.80 6.57 15.05
N ASP A 239 11.58 6.39 14.55
CA ASP A 239 10.63 5.36 14.99
C ASP A 239 10.78 4.02 14.24
N ILE A 240 11.73 3.94 13.29
CA ILE A 240 11.94 2.79 12.40
C ILE A 240 13.40 2.30 12.41
N ASP A 241 13.62 1.06 11.99
CA ASP A 241 14.92 0.40 11.81
C ASP A 241 15.24 0.09 10.34
N TRP A 242 14.24 0.08 9.45
CA TRP A 242 14.44 -0.28 8.05
C TRP A 242 13.39 0.36 7.13
N LEU A 243 13.79 0.54 5.87
CA LEU A 243 12.94 0.86 4.73
C LEU A 243 13.09 -0.25 3.69
N SER A 244 11.98 -0.75 3.16
CA SER A 244 11.90 -1.93 2.30
C SER A 244 10.92 -1.72 1.14
N VAL A 245 11.08 -2.50 0.06
CA VAL A 245 9.99 -2.84 -0.84
C VAL A 245 9.49 -4.23 -0.47
N TRP A 246 8.22 -4.33 -0.07
CA TRP A 246 7.62 -5.52 0.52
C TRP A 246 6.30 -5.87 -0.16
N CYS A 247 6.10 -7.14 -0.48
CA CYS A 247 4.83 -7.66 -0.99
C CYS A 247 3.96 -8.15 0.18
N VAL A 248 2.85 -7.45 0.44
CA VAL A 248 2.00 -7.68 1.62
C VAL A 248 1.25 -9.00 1.50
N GLN A 249 0.54 -9.23 0.39
CA GLN A 249 -0.20 -10.45 0.10
C GLN A 249 0.62 -11.72 0.35
N TYR A 250 1.91 -11.68 0.01
CA TYR A 250 2.81 -12.83 0.02
C TYR A 250 3.89 -12.78 1.08
N LYS A 251 3.86 -11.76 1.95
CA LYS A 251 4.72 -11.63 3.14
C LYS A 251 6.21 -11.72 2.78
N HIS A 252 6.61 -11.07 1.69
CA HIS A 252 7.94 -11.26 1.10
C HIS A 252 8.70 -9.94 0.88
N ASN A 253 10.00 -9.95 1.19
CA ASN A 253 10.92 -8.81 1.10
C ASN A 253 11.63 -8.81 -0.26
N PHE A 254 11.36 -7.83 -1.11
CA PHE A 254 12.06 -7.67 -2.39
C PHE A 254 13.41 -6.96 -2.23
N GLY A 255 13.56 -6.24 -1.12
CA GLY A 255 14.81 -5.66 -0.68
C GLY A 255 14.61 -4.52 0.31
N HIS A 256 15.69 -4.13 0.99
CA HIS A 256 15.64 -3.17 2.09
C HIS A 256 16.97 -2.46 2.33
N VAL A 257 16.91 -1.40 3.14
CA VAL A 257 18.04 -0.67 3.71
C VAL A 257 17.78 -0.46 5.21
N LEU A 258 18.83 -0.55 6.02
CA LEU A 258 18.75 -0.34 7.47
C LEU A 258 18.93 1.15 7.82
N ILE A 259 18.16 1.61 8.80
CA ILE A 259 18.17 2.97 9.34
C ILE A 259 19.04 3.00 10.60
N PRO A 260 20.13 3.78 10.63
CA PRO A 260 20.96 3.90 11.83
C PRO A 260 20.21 4.65 12.94
N LYS A 261 20.44 4.32 14.22
CA LYS A 261 19.80 5.03 15.34
C LYS A 261 20.45 6.37 15.69
N ASP A 262 21.69 6.63 15.27
CA ASP A 262 22.42 7.90 15.44
C ASP A 262 22.04 8.96 14.40
N LEU A 263 20.76 9.35 14.34
CA LEU A 263 20.24 10.36 13.40
C LEU A 263 20.10 11.75 14.04
N ASP A 264 20.73 12.75 13.42
CA ASP A 264 20.56 14.19 13.67
C ASP A 264 20.16 14.87 12.36
N VAL A 265 18.95 14.54 11.88
CA VAL A 265 18.37 15.01 10.61
C VAL A 265 17.38 16.17 10.82
N PRO A 266 17.17 17.05 9.83
CA PRO A 266 16.23 18.18 9.94
C PRO A 266 14.80 17.77 10.32
N PRO A 267 14.02 18.60 11.01
CA PRO A 267 12.59 18.36 11.24
C PRO A 267 11.77 18.51 9.94
N ALA A 268 10.67 17.76 9.80
CA ALA A 268 9.78 17.84 8.64
C ALA A 268 8.74 18.99 8.76
N LEU A 269 9.18 20.25 8.68
CA LEU A 269 8.31 21.44 8.79
C LEU A 269 7.83 21.98 7.42
N GLY A 270 8.09 21.26 6.33
CA GLY A 270 7.70 21.62 4.97
C GLY A 270 8.71 22.48 4.21
N GLN A 271 9.87 22.79 4.80
CA GLN A 271 10.96 23.55 4.18
C GLN A 271 11.67 22.82 3.03
N THR A 272 11.46 21.51 2.91
CA THR A 272 12.04 20.63 1.86
C THR A 272 11.27 20.65 0.55
N LYS A 273 10.09 21.29 0.47
CA LYS A 273 9.31 21.39 -0.77
C LYS A 273 10.03 22.25 -1.82
N ILE A 274 10.58 21.60 -2.85
CA ILE A 274 11.00 22.30 -4.08
C ILE A 274 9.75 22.76 -4.82
N THR A 275 9.68 24.06 -5.10
CA THR A 275 8.50 24.73 -5.66
C THR A 275 8.19 24.28 -7.09
N THR A 276 7.21 23.39 -7.27
CA THR A 276 6.43 23.35 -8.51
C THR A 276 5.24 24.29 -8.38
N SER A 277 5.19 25.29 -9.25
CA SER A 277 4.23 26.38 -9.20
C SER A 277 2.82 25.90 -9.59
N SER A 278 1.91 25.82 -8.63
CA SER A 278 0.46 25.78 -8.86
C SER A 278 -0.21 26.99 -8.20
N THR A 279 -0.70 27.90 -9.04
CA THR A 279 -1.40 29.12 -8.61
C THR A 279 -2.82 28.77 -8.17
N PRO A 280 -3.30 29.20 -6.99
CA PRO A 280 -4.72 29.05 -6.64
C PRO A 280 -5.58 30.02 -7.45
N SER A 281 -6.59 29.51 -8.14
CA SER A 281 -7.65 30.31 -8.76
C SER A 281 -8.66 30.77 -7.68
N PRO A 282 -9.31 31.94 -7.84
CA PRO A 282 -10.22 32.49 -6.85
C PRO A 282 -11.55 31.70 -6.75
N PRO A 283 -12.25 31.76 -5.61
CA PRO A 283 -13.39 30.88 -5.33
C PRO A 283 -14.67 31.34 -6.04
N LEU A 284 -15.49 30.37 -6.49
CA LEU A 284 -16.87 30.61 -6.90
C LEU A 284 -17.81 29.81 -5.98
N SER A 285 -18.74 30.51 -5.33
CA SER A 285 -19.53 29.97 -4.23
C SER A 285 -20.62 28.97 -4.68
N LYS A 286 -20.42 27.70 -4.33
CA LYS A 286 -21.45 26.79 -3.79
C LYS A 286 -20.88 26.18 -2.51
N HIS A 287 -21.72 25.65 -1.61
CA HIS A 287 -21.22 24.87 -0.47
C HIS A 287 -20.55 23.59 -1.00
N GLU A 288 -19.23 23.64 -1.12
CA GLU A 288 -18.39 22.48 -1.42
C GLU A 288 -18.09 21.76 -0.11
N LEU A 289 -18.41 20.47 -0.06
CA LEU A 289 -18.04 19.60 1.05
C LEU A 289 -16.52 19.57 1.15
N THR A 290 -15.96 20.19 2.19
CA THR A 290 -14.51 20.44 2.28
C THR A 290 -13.69 19.20 2.59
N ASN A 291 -14.30 18.19 3.24
CA ASN A 291 -13.68 16.91 3.48
C ASN A 291 -13.93 15.97 2.30
N CYS A 292 -12.88 15.25 1.87
CA CYS A 292 -12.94 14.25 0.83
C CYS A 292 -11.86 13.18 1.06
N LYS A 293 -12.22 11.90 0.89
CA LYS A 293 -11.32 10.75 0.93
C LYS A 293 -11.56 9.80 -0.25
N GLU A 294 -10.48 9.31 -0.84
CA GLU A 294 -10.51 8.33 -1.93
C GLU A 294 -10.46 6.89 -1.39
N MET A 295 -11.15 5.99 -2.09
CA MET A 295 -11.20 4.56 -1.80
C MET A 295 -11.21 3.76 -3.11
N LEU A 296 -10.89 2.45 -3.02
CA LEU A 296 -10.91 1.51 -4.16
C LEU A 296 -10.08 2.00 -5.36
N GLU A 297 -8.82 2.37 -5.13
CA GLU A 297 -7.90 2.91 -6.16
C GLU A 297 -8.40 4.23 -6.78
N GLY A 298 -9.09 5.06 -5.97
CA GLY A 298 -9.68 6.32 -6.42
C GLY A 298 -10.96 6.16 -7.23
N ARG A 299 -11.47 4.93 -7.43
CA ARG A 299 -12.74 4.65 -8.13
C ARG A 299 -13.98 5.08 -7.33
N VAL A 300 -13.82 5.29 -6.02
CA VAL A 300 -14.81 5.88 -5.13
C VAL A 300 -14.20 7.08 -4.42
N GLN A 301 -14.93 8.19 -4.36
CA GLN A 301 -14.64 9.37 -3.56
C GLN A 301 -15.79 9.58 -2.59
N VAL A 302 -15.47 9.79 -1.31
CA VAL A 302 -16.43 10.10 -0.26
C VAL A 302 -16.13 11.49 0.25
N GLN A 303 -17.08 12.41 0.11
CA GLN A 303 -17.06 13.73 0.72
C GLN A 303 -18.02 13.79 1.90
N TRP A 304 -17.70 14.53 2.96
CA TRP A 304 -18.60 14.68 4.11
C TRP A 304 -18.50 16.04 4.80
N GLU A 305 -19.59 16.44 5.45
CA GLU A 305 -19.65 17.59 6.35
C GLU A 305 -20.70 17.33 7.44
N MET A 306 -20.37 17.67 8.69
CA MET A 306 -21.31 17.61 9.82
C MET A 306 -22.21 18.84 9.82
N ILE A 307 -23.52 18.64 9.86
CA ILE A 307 -24.55 19.68 9.81
C ILE A 307 -25.49 19.50 11.01
N GLY A 308 -25.18 20.17 12.12
CA GLY A 308 -25.89 19.97 13.38
C GLY A 308 -25.57 18.59 13.97
N ASP A 309 -26.61 17.80 14.25
CA ASP A 309 -26.50 16.43 14.75
C ASP A 309 -26.49 15.36 13.61
N ASP A 310 -26.64 15.80 12.36
CA ASP A 310 -26.59 14.96 11.16
C ASP A 310 -25.23 15.07 10.45
N ILE A 311 -24.91 14.08 9.63
CA ILE A 311 -23.84 14.13 8.66
C ILE A 311 -24.40 14.11 7.23
N GLN A 312 -23.93 15.03 6.39
CA GLN A 312 -24.16 14.98 4.95
C GLN A 312 -22.97 14.29 4.28
N ILE A 313 -23.22 13.20 3.58
CA ILE A 313 -22.22 12.39 2.88
C ILE A 313 -22.52 12.40 1.39
N ARG A 314 -21.50 12.60 0.55
CA ARG A 314 -21.57 12.45 -0.90
C ARG A 314 -20.61 11.37 -1.34
N VAL A 315 -21.16 10.30 -1.91
CA VAL A 315 -20.42 9.19 -2.49
C VAL A 315 -20.44 9.35 -4.01
N SER A 316 -19.27 9.50 -4.61
CA SER A 316 -19.06 9.59 -6.05
C SER A 316 -18.29 8.37 -6.52
N GLY A 317 -18.81 7.62 -7.48
CA GLY A 317 -18.18 6.39 -7.97
C GLY A 317 -18.22 6.28 -9.50
N ARG A 318 -17.12 5.83 -10.11
CA ARG A 318 -17.11 5.47 -11.53
C ARG A 318 -17.67 4.05 -11.69
N ILE A 319 -18.99 3.97 -11.87
CA ILE A 319 -19.76 2.72 -11.91
C ILE A 319 -20.68 2.65 -13.12
N ARG A 320 -20.98 1.44 -13.59
CA ARG A 320 -22.01 1.21 -14.61
C ARG A 320 -23.43 1.37 -14.03
N GLU A 321 -24.44 1.33 -14.89
CA GLU A 321 -25.85 1.44 -14.49
C GLU A 321 -26.41 0.17 -13.84
N ASP A 322 -25.73 -0.97 -14.00
CA ASP A 322 -26.02 -2.23 -13.33
C ASP A 322 -25.26 -2.38 -11.99
N GLN A 323 -24.66 -1.31 -11.46
CA GLN A 323 -23.78 -1.37 -10.30
C GLN A 323 -24.17 -0.39 -9.18
N TYR A 324 -23.68 -0.69 -7.97
CA TYR A 324 -23.79 0.15 -6.77
C TYR A 324 -22.40 0.49 -6.21
N VAL A 325 -22.35 1.50 -5.34
CA VAL A 325 -21.27 1.72 -4.36
C VAL A 325 -21.88 1.56 -2.97
N ALA A 326 -21.32 0.70 -2.13
CA ALA A 326 -21.62 0.68 -0.69
C ALA A 326 -20.54 1.48 0.05
N PHE A 327 -20.94 2.27 1.04
CA PHE A 327 -20.01 2.97 1.94
C PHE A 327 -20.60 3.13 3.34
N GLY A 328 -19.80 2.89 4.38
CA GLY A 328 -20.20 3.15 5.76
C GLY A 328 -19.24 2.54 6.79
N LEU A 329 -19.75 2.27 7.99
CA LEU A 329 -18.99 1.81 9.14
C LEU A 329 -18.62 0.32 9.03
N SER A 330 -17.37 0.01 9.37
CA SER A 330 -16.86 -1.36 9.39
C SER A 330 -17.57 -2.21 10.45
N GLY A 331 -17.65 -3.52 10.20
CA GLY A 331 -18.06 -4.54 11.16
C GLY A 331 -17.30 -4.48 12.47
N ARG A 332 -16.00 -4.15 12.40
CA ARG A 332 -15.09 -4.09 13.55
C ARG A 332 -14.21 -2.84 13.48
N GLU A 333 -14.04 -2.17 14.61
CA GLU A 333 -13.11 -1.04 14.71
C GLU A 333 -11.66 -1.52 14.52
N GLY A 334 -10.89 -0.77 13.73
CA GLY A 334 -9.50 -1.08 13.39
C GLY A 334 -9.30 -2.25 12.43
N LYS A 335 -10.33 -2.69 11.71
CA LYS A 335 -10.22 -3.72 10.66
C LYS A 335 -11.30 -3.50 9.59
N SER A 336 -10.99 -3.63 8.30
CA SER A 336 -11.99 -3.77 7.23
C SER A 336 -12.71 -5.12 7.38
N GLU A 337 -13.96 -5.10 7.85
CA GLU A 337 -14.76 -6.30 8.10
C GLU A 337 -16.22 -6.08 7.68
N MET A 338 -16.75 -6.98 6.87
CA MET A 338 -18.09 -6.87 6.28
C MET A 338 -19.19 -7.32 7.24
N ILE A 339 -19.00 -8.41 7.98
CA ILE A 339 -19.99 -8.92 8.94
C ILE A 339 -20.09 -7.98 10.14
N GLY A 340 -21.32 -7.60 10.48
CA GLY A 340 -21.67 -6.56 11.43
C GLY A 340 -21.46 -5.14 10.89
N GLY A 341 -21.10 -4.98 9.62
CA GLY A 341 -20.95 -3.68 8.97
C GLY A 341 -22.30 -3.03 8.71
N ASP A 342 -22.28 -1.71 8.61
CA ASP A 342 -23.44 -0.83 8.51
C ASP A 342 -23.12 0.21 7.43
N VAL A 343 -23.77 0.11 6.27
CA VAL A 343 -23.38 0.83 5.06
C VAL A 343 -24.58 1.36 4.29
N VAL A 344 -24.44 2.56 3.73
CA VAL A 344 -25.39 3.07 2.75
C VAL A 344 -24.98 2.58 1.36
N VAL A 345 -25.91 1.90 0.69
CA VAL A 345 -25.81 1.50 -0.71
C VAL A 345 -26.34 2.64 -1.56
N VAL A 346 -25.47 3.21 -2.41
CA VAL A 346 -25.84 4.22 -3.41
C VAL A 346 -25.74 3.67 -4.83
N ALA A 347 -26.69 4.01 -5.67
CA ALA A 347 -26.70 3.60 -7.07
C ALA A 347 -27.56 4.52 -7.95
N TYR A 348 -27.58 4.25 -9.25
CA TYR A 348 -28.54 4.81 -10.20
C TYR A 348 -29.28 3.65 -10.89
N ASN A 349 -30.60 3.56 -10.66
CA ASN A 349 -31.44 2.52 -11.24
C ASN A 349 -32.06 3.02 -12.55
N ASN A 350 -31.47 2.58 -13.67
CA ASN A 350 -31.87 2.98 -15.01
C ASN A 350 -33.27 2.50 -15.44
N ARG A 351 -33.89 1.55 -14.72
CA ARG A 351 -35.27 1.09 -15.00
C ARG A 351 -36.32 2.03 -14.42
N THR A 352 -35.98 2.72 -13.32
CA THR A 352 -36.88 3.63 -12.61
C THR A 352 -36.51 5.10 -12.79
N ASP A 353 -35.36 5.39 -13.42
CA ASP A 353 -34.75 6.72 -13.54
C ASP A 353 -34.63 7.43 -12.16
N LYS A 354 -34.05 6.70 -11.20
CA LYS A 354 -33.90 7.16 -9.81
C LYS A 354 -32.54 6.79 -9.23
N PHE A 355 -32.02 7.69 -8.41
CA PHE A 355 -30.88 7.41 -7.55
C PHE A 355 -31.37 6.69 -6.28
N ILE A 356 -30.53 5.80 -5.79
CA ILE A 356 -30.73 5.01 -4.57
C ILE A 356 -29.77 5.54 -3.50
N ALA A 357 -30.26 5.66 -2.27
CA ALA A 357 -29.47 5.78 -1.04
C ALA A 357 -30.27 5.04 0.04
N GLU A 358 -29.85 3.82 0.34
CA GLU A 358 -30.53 2.90 1.26
C GLU A 358 -29.53 2.38 2.29
N ASP A 359 -29.87 2.40 3.57
CA ASP A 359 -29.05 1.85 4.66
C ASP A 359 -29.18 0.32 4.73
N TYR A 360 -28.05 -0.35 4.96
CA TYR A 360 -27.91 -1.80 4.95
C TYR A 360 -27.09 -2.32 6.14
N TYR A 361 -27.72 -3.13 6.99
CA TYR A 361 -27.04 -4.03 7.91
C TYR A 361 -26.54 -5.32 7.24
N MET A 362 -25.27 -5.66 7.50
CA MET A 362 -24.60 -6.83 6.93
C MET A 362 -24.38 -7.92 7.99
N SER A 363 -25.31 -8.87 8.07
CA SER A 363 -25.27 -9.96 9.07
C SER A 363 -24.49 -11.21 8.63
N ASP A 364 -24.28 -11.39 7.33
CA ASP A 364 -23.58 -12.53 6.72
C ASP A 364 -22.96 -12.09 5.37
N TYR A 365 -22.09 -12.91 4.78
CA TYR A 365 -21.54 -12.71 3.43
C TYR A 365 -22.55 -13.01 2.31
N ALA A 366 -23.69 -13.64 2.64
CA ALA A 366 -24.75 -13.98 1.69
C ALA A 366 -25.65 -12.79 1.30
N GLN A 367 -26.33 -12.88 0.16
CA GLN A 367 -27.37 -11.93 -0.26
C GLN A 367 -28.59 -11.99 0.68
N CYS A 368 -29.30 -10.86 0.87
CA CYS A 368 -30.48 -10.78 1.74
C CYS A 368 -31.59 -11.81 1.44
N ASP A 369 -31.80 -12.75 2.35
CA ASP A 369 -32.95 -13.67 2.32
C ASP A 369 -34.26 -13.01 2.85
N GLY A 370 -34.14 -11.87 3.54
CA GLY A 370 -35.24 -11.16 4.22
C GLY A 370 -35.17 -11.23 5.75
N ASN A 371 -34.12 -11.84 6.30
CA ASN A 371 -33.85 -11.95 7.73
C ASN A 371 -32.34 -11.93 8.03
N LYS A 372 -31.50 -12.44 7.10
CA LYS A 372 -30.04 -12.50 7.17
C LYS A 372 -29.38 -12.21 5.82
N GLY A 373 -28.06 -11.96 5.85
CA GLY A 373 -27.25 -11.53 4.73
C GLY A 373 -26.99 -10.02 4.74
N VAL A 374 -26.65 -9.50 3.56
CA VAL A 374 -26.51 -8.07 3.22
C VAL A 374 -27.89 -7.51 2.89
N CYS A 375 -28.60 -6.99 3.88
CA CYS A 375 -30.01 -6.58 3.76
C CYS A 375 -30.18 -5.06 3.86
N PRO A 376 -31.06 -4.44 3.04
CA PRO A 376 -31.59 -3.13 3.36
C PRO A 376 -32.36 -3.20 4.68
N ASP A 377 -32.23 -2.22 5.56
CA ASP A 377 -32.72 -2.35 6.93
C ASP A 377 -34.25 -2.47 7.02
N GLU A 378 -34.99 -1.81 6.12
CA GLU A 378 -36.44 -1.98 6.00
C GLU A 378 -36.86 -3.44 5.74
N ARG A 379 -36.04 -4.25 5.03
CA ARG A 379 -36.35 -5.66 4.77
C ARG A 379 -36.23 -6.54 6.01
N ILE A 380 -35.45 -6.13 7.01
CA ILE A 380 -35.30 -6.81 8.31
C ILE A 380 -36.02 -6.05 9.44
N GLY A 381 -36.96 -5.17 9.08
CA GLY A 381 -37.82 -4.43 10.00
C GLY A 381 -37.08 -3.34 10.80
N GLY A 382 -35.97 -2.83 10.28
CA GLY A 382 -35.35 -1.56 10.71
C GLY A 382 -35.91 -0.39 9.90
N LYS A 383 -35.16 0.71 9.81
CA LYS A 383 -35.50 1.89 9.01
C LYS A 383 -34.33 2.26 8.11
N ASN A 384 -34.63 2.86 6.96
CA ASN A 384 -33.61 3.53 6.17
C ASN A 384 -33.27 4.88 6.82
N ASP A 385 -32.12 4.99 7.49
CA ASP A 385 -31.63 6.23 8.08
C ASP A 385 -30.92 7.15 7.06
N ALA A 386 -30.71 6.67 5.82
CA ALA A 386 -30.12 7.45 4.73
C ALA A 386 -31.17 8.23 3.91
N VAL A 387 -31.21 9.55 4.08
CA VAL A 387 -32.11 10.45 3.35
C VAL A 387 -31.41 11.01 2.11
N LEU A 388 -31.83 10.59 0.92
CA LEU A 388 -31.33 11.11 -0.37
C LEU A 388 -31.57 12.62 -0.48
N VAL A 389 -30.48 13.40 -0.63
CA VAL A 389 -30.50 14.85 -0.85
C VAL A 389 -30.36 15.20 -2.33
N HIS A 390 -29.44 14.53 -3.02
CA HIS A 390 -29.14 14.81 -4.43
C HIS A 390 -28.54 13.59 -5.12
N GLY A 391 -28.84 13.41 -6.40
CA GLY A 391 -28.17 12.44 -7.26
C GLY A 391 -27.92 13.02 -8.64
N GLU A 392 -26.73 12.78 -9.18
CA GLU A 392 -26.38 13.07 -10.57
C GLU A 392 -25.59 11.91 -11.19
N ARG A 393 -25.69 11.76 -12.51
CA ARG A 393 -24.86 10.82 -13.27
C ARG A 393 -24.33 11.52 -14.51
N LYS A 394 -23.02 11.48 -14.72
CA LYS A 394 -22.33 12.16 -15.81
C LYS A 394 -21.11 11.36 -16.24
N ASN A 395 -20.93 11.13 -17.54
CA ASN A 395 -19.74 10.50 -18.12
C ASN A 395 -19.28 9.20 -17.40
N GLY A 396 -20.22 8.35 -16.99
CA GLY A 396 -19.93 7.08 -16.27
C GLY A 396 -19.67 7.21 -14.77
N VAL A 397 -19.67 8.42 -14.21
CA VAL A 397 -19.63 8.67 -12.76
C VAL A 397 -21.06 8.86 -12.24
N THR A 398 -21.42 8.14 -11.19
CA THR A 398 -22.62 8.37 -10.38
C THR A 398 -22.20 9.07 -9.09
N THR A 399 -22.83 10.20 -8.78
CA THR A 399 -22.64 10.95 -7.54
C THR A 399 -23.96 10.98 -6.79
N VAL A 400 -23.96 10.51 -5.54
CA VAL A 400 -25.14 10.52 -4.67
C VAL A 400 -24.78 11.21 -3.36
N THR A 401 -25.56 12.22 -2.97
CA THR A 401 -25.48 12.92 -1.68
C THR A 401 -26.69 12.53 -0.84
N TYR A 402 -26.45 12.08 0.39
CA TYR A 402 -27.48 11.76 1.38
C TYR A 402 -27.12 12.38 2.74
N MET A 403 -28.11 12.46 3.63
CA MET A 403 -27.92 12.76 5.05
C MET A 403 -28.22 11.54 5.90
N ARG A 404 -27.52 11.40 7.01
CA ARG A 404 -27.74 10.36 8.03
C ARG A 404 -27.51 10.97 9.43
N PRO A 405 -28.28 10.62 10.47
CA PRO A 405 -28.01 11.08 11.83
C PRO A 405 -26.68 10.50 12.36
N MET A 406 -25.93 11.28 13.15
CA MET A 406 -24.73 10.79 13.84
C MET A 406 -25.09 9.76 14.94
N SER A 407 -26.28 9.90 15.54
CA SER A 407 -26.79 9.03 16.62
C SER A 407 -28.01 8.24 16.15
N THR A 408 -27.89 6.91 16.18
CA THR A 408 -29.00 5.98 15.91
C THR A 408 -29.99 5.89 17.09
N ASN A 409 -31.25 5.59 16.77
CA ASN A 409 -32.28 5.21 17.74
C ASN A 409 -32.56 3.68 17.76
N GLU A 410 -31.91 2.88 16.90
CA GLU A 410 -32.04 1.42 16.77
C GLU A 410 -30.65 0.71 16.80
N PRO A 411 -29.97 0.66 17.96
CA PRO A 411 -28.57 0.22 18.11
C PRO A 411 -28.31 -1.28 17.88
N VAL A 412 -29.24 -2.00 17.26
CA VAL A 412 -29.15 -3.44 16.95
C VAL A 412 -28.73 -3.67 15.49
N LYS A 413 -29.13 -2.77 14.59
CA LYS A 413 -28.83 -2.83 13.15
C LYS A 413 -27.88 -1.70 12.78
N ASP A 414 -28.17 -0.51 13.24
CA ASP A 414 -27.38 0.68 12.97
C ASP A 414 -26.36 0.96 14.08
N LYS A 415 -25.24 1.56 13.68
CA LYS A 415 -24.10 1.95 14.49
C LYS A 415 -24.05 3.47 14.59
N MET A 416 -23.89 3.95 15.83
CA MET A 416 -23.60 5.36 16.08
C MET A 416 -22.27 5.74 15.44
N ILE A 417 -22.24 6.84 14.69
CA ILE A 417 -21.01 7.42 14.16
C ILE A 417 -20.29 8.10 15.34
N PRO A 418 -19.10 7.64 15.76
CA PRO A 418 -18.41 8.20 16.90
C PRO A 418 -17.80 9.57 16.57
N ASN A 419 -17.65 10.41 17.60
CA ASN A 419 -16.94 11.70 17.52
C ASN A 419 -15.41 11.53 17.53
N THR A 420 -14.91 10.44 16.97
CA THR A 420 -13.50 10.07 16.88
C THR A 420 -13.25 9.36 15.56
N GLU A 421 -11.98 9.17 15.21
CA GLU A 421 -11.59 8.31 14.09
C GLU A 421 -12.21 6.90 14.22
N THR A 422 -12.84 6.39 13.16
CA THR A 422 -13.45 5.06 13.12
C THR A 422 -13.21 4.35 11.78
N SER A 423 -13.18 3.03 11.81
CA SER A 423 -13.02 2.20 10.61
C SER A 423 -14.26 2.22 9.72
N VAL A 424 -14.01 2.46 8.43
CA VAL A 424 -15.02 2.49 7.37
C VAL A 424 -14.68 1.48 6.28
N ILE A 425 -15.68 1.07 5.52
CA ILE A 425 -15.57 0.12 4.42
C ILE A 425 -16.30 0.65 3.18
N ALA A 426 -15.81 0.25 2.00
CA ALA A 426 -16.48 0.53 0.73
C ALA A 426 -16.38 -0.66 -0.23
N ALA A 427 -17.37 -0.79 -1.12
CA ALA A 427 -17.39 -1.80 -2.18
C ALA A 427 -18.12 -1.31 -3.43
N ILE A 428 -17.74 -1.83 -4.61
CA ILE A 428 -18.48 -1.71 -5.87
C ILE A 428 -19.00 -3.10 -6.24
N GLY A 429 -20.31 -3.25 -6.42
CA GLY A 429 -20.89 -4.53 -6.83
C GLY A 429 -21.99 -4.36 -7.88
N PRO A 430 -22.45 -5.46 -8.49
CA PRO A 430 -23.62 -5.45 -9.36
C PRO A 430 -24.91 -5.31 -8.53
N LEU A 431 -25.93 -4.69 -9.09
CA LEU A 431 -27.29 -4.71 -8.56
C LEU A 431 -28.01 -6.00 -8.98
N ASN A 432 -28.90 -6.50 -8.12
CA ASN A 432 -29.81 -7.59 -8.47
C ASN A 432 -31.06 -7.07 -9.23
N LEU A 433 -31.95 -7.99 -9.64
CA LEU A 433 -33.16 -7.62 -10.40
C LEU A 433 -34.15 -6.71 -9.65
N ARG A 434 -34.05 -6.59 -8.32
CA ARG A 434 -34.85 -5.72 -7.46
C ARG A 434 -34.21 -4.35 -7.22
N GLY A 435 -32.96 -4.14 -7.64
CA GLY A 435 -32.20 -2.93 -7.34
C GLY A 435 -31.44 -2.99 -6.00
N GLU A 436 -31.30 -4.18 -5.39
CA GLU A 436 -30.56 -4.37 -4.15
C GLU A 436 -29.11 -4.82 -4.43
N ALA A 437 -28.21 -4.66 -3.47
CA ALA A 437 -26.82 -5.10 -3.57
C ALA A 437 -26.68 -6.62 -3.83
N ASN A 438 -25.74 -6.99 -4.72
CA ASN A 438 -25.31 -8.36 -5.00
C ASN A 438 -23.77 -8.47 -4.86
N ALA A 439 -23.22 -9.68 -4.85
CA ALA A 439 -21.81 -9.94 -4.55
C ALA A 439 -20.83 -9.15 -5.44
N HIS A 440 -19.97 -8.35 -4.80
CA HIS A 440 -18.84 -7.63 -5.42
C HIS A 440 -17.67 -8.60 -5.74
N GLN A 441 -16.74 -8.18 -6.61
CA GLN A 441 -15.52 -8.96 -6.86
C GLN A 441 -14.51 -8.80 -5.70
N SER A 442 -13.51 -9.67 -5.62
CA SER A 442 -12.52 -9.68 -4.52
C SER A 442 -11.68 -8.40 -4.43
N PHE A 443 -11.44 -7.75 -5.57
CA PHE A 443 -10.72 -6.48 -5.71
C PHE A 443 -11.63 -5.24 -5.80
N ASP A 444 -12.96 -5.43 -5.77
CA ASP A 444 -13.94 -4.33 -5.79
C ASP A 444 -14.41 -3.95 -4.38
N LYS A 445 -13.55 -4.11 -3.36
CA LYS A 445 -13.85 -3.79 -1.97
C LYS A 445 -12.60 -3.35 -1.20
N THR A 446 -12.79 -2.62 -0.10
CA THR A 446 -11.70 -2.17 0.77
C THR A 446 -11.05 -3.37 1.47
N THR A 447 -9.79 -3.64 1.15
CA THR A 447 -8.95 -4.64 1.84
C THR A 447 -8.07 -4.02 2.92
N GLU A 448 -7.93 -2.70 2.91
CA GLU A 448 -7.15 -1.90 3.86
C GLU A 448 -8.06 -1.27 4.93
N ASP A 449 -7.48 -1.01 6.11
CA ASP A 449 -8.20 -0.53 7.29
C ASP A 449 -8.38 1.00 7.22
N ILE A 450 -9.23 1.45 6.29
CA ILE A 450 -9.53 2.88 6.13
C ILE A 450 -10.22 3.39 7.39
N ARG A 451 -9.75 4.53 7.90
CA ARG A 451 -10.40 5.26 8.98
C ARG A 451 -10.76 6.69 8.58
N ILE A 452 -11.85 7.17 9.14
CA ILE A 452 -12.36 8.54 8.99
C ILE A 452 -12.74 9.07 10.38
N ASP A 453 -12.29 10.28 10.68
CA ASP A 453 -12.92 11.13 11.70
C ASP A 453 -13.96 12.01 10.99
N PHE A 454 -15.23 11.72 11.23
CA PHE A 454 -16.34 12.43 10.59
C PHE A 454 -16.53 13.87 11.14
N THR A 455 -15.86 14.22 12.24
CA THR A 455 -15.87 15.57 12.84
C THR A 455 -14.80 16.50 12.27
N SER A 456 -13.82 15.95 11.56
CA SER A 456 -12.72 16.70 10.93
C SER A 456 -13.20 17.71 9.88
N ARG A 457 -12.35 18.69 9.56
CA ARG A 457 -12.61 19.77 8.59
C ARG A 457 -11.42 19.98 7.66
N ASN A 458 -11.69 20.33 6.39
CA ASN A 458 -10.69 20.55 5.34
C ASN A 458 -9.79 19.32 5.04
N VAL A 459 -10.32 18.11 5.14
CA VAL A 459 -9.62 16.88 4.72
C VAL A 459 -9.56 16.83 3.19
N HIS A 460 -8.39 17.07 2.60
CA HIS A 460 -8.24 17.11 1.14
C HIS A 460 -7.48 15.88 0.60
N GLU A 461 -8.02 14.67 0.87
CA GLU A 461 -7.43 13.39 0.45
C GLU A 461 -7.95 12.90 -0.92
N CYS A 462 -8.88 13.61 -1.55
CA CYS A 462 -9.24 13.39 -2.96
C CYS A 462 -8.38 14.27 -3.87
N THR A 463 -7.41 13.66 -4.53
CA THR A 463 -6.48 14.35 -5.44
C THR A 463 -6.67 13.94 -6.91
N ASN A 464 -7.43 12.88 -7.18
CA ASN A 464 -7.71 12.39 -8.51
C ASN A 464 -9.08 12.90 -9.02
N SER A 465 -9.27 12.84 -10.34
CA SER A 465 -10.58 13.06 -10.96
C SER A 465 -11.14 11.71 -11.40
N LEU A 466 -12.30 11.33 -10.86
CA LEU A 466 -13.06 10.12 -11.28
C LEU A 466 -13.32 10.08 -12.80
N TYR A 467 -13.37 11.25 -13.45
CA TYR A 467 -13.56 11.38 -14.89
C TYR A 467 -12.30 11.02 -15.70
N ASN A 468 -11.11 11.18 -15.12
CA ASN A 468 -9.82 10.94 -15.78
C ASN A 468 -9.29 9.50 -15.60
N LEU A 469 -9.98 8.66 -14.81
CA LEU A 469 -9.61 7.25 -14.67
C LEU A 469 -9.82 6.51 -15.99
N PRO A 470 -8.82 5.76 -16.50
CA PRO A 470 -8.99 4.90 -17.67
C PRO A 470 -10.00 3.80 -17.37
N ASP A 471 -10.75 3.36 -18.38
CA ASP A 471 -11.77 2.35 -18.18
C ASP A 471 -11.14 0.97 -17.96
N MET A 472 -11.03 0.55 -16.70
CA MET A 472 -10.44 -0.73 -16.32
C MET A 472 -11.32 -1.94 -16.67
N SER A 473 -12.54 -1.73 -17.21
CA SER A 473 -13.49 -2.82 -17.43
C SER A 473 -13.32 -3.60 -18.74
N ASP A 474 -12.56 -3.07 -19.72
CA ASP A 474 -12.42 -3.66 -21.06
C ASP A 474 -11.17 -4.56 -21.27
N ILE A 475 -10.25 -4.64 -20.32
CA ILE A 475 -9.03 -5.46 -20.47
C ILE A 475 -9.36 -6.95 -20.32
N LYS A 476 -9.49 -7.63 -21.47
CA LYS A 476 -9.70 -9.08 -21.56
C LYS A 476 -8.43 -9.85 -21.20
N PRO A 477 -8.54 -11.02 -20.53
CA PRO A 477 -7.41 -11.92 -20.35
C PRO A 477 -6.88 -12.42 -21.69
N TRP A 478 -5.60 -12.78 -21.74
CA TRP A 478 -5.08 -13.50 -22.90
C TRP A 478 -5.74 -14.90 -23.01
N PRO A 479 -5.92 -15.44 -24.23
CA PRO A 479 -6.39 -16.81 -24.42
C PRO A 479 -5.47 -17.80 -23.70
N VAL A 480 -6.06 -18.74 -22.95
CA VAL A 480 -5.30 -19.79 -22.28
C VAL A 480 -4.77 -20.77 -23.33
N ALA A 481 -3.46 -20.90 -23.42
CA ALA A 481 -2.84 -21.86 -24.32
C ALA A 481 -3.12 -23.30 -23.87
N VAL A 482 -3.16 -24.24 -24.81
CA VAL A 482 -3.44 -25.66 -24.54
C VAL A 482 -2.35 -26.52 -25.17
N ILE A 483 -1.74 -27.42 -24.38
CA ILE A 483 -0.74 -28.36 -24.88
C ILE A 483 -1.36 -29.77 -24.92
N THR A 484 -1.39 -30.35 -26.12
CA THR A 484 -1.82 -31.73 -26.36
C THR A 484 -0.73 -32.49 -27.13
N ASN A 485 -0.72 -33.82 -27.04
CA ASN A 485 0.20 -34.72 -27.74
C ASN A 485 1.70 -34.60 -27.39
N GLU A 486 2.06 -33.90 -26.32
CA GLU A 486 3.44 -33.81 -25.82
C GLU A 486 3.69 -34.75 -24.64
N THR A 487 4.87 -35.35 -24.58
CA THR A 487 5.30 -36.22 -23.46
C THR A 487 6.44 -35.64 -22.62
N MET A 488 7.04 -34.54 -23.10
CA MET A 488 8.11 -33.82 -22.41
C MET A 488 7.79 -32.33 -22.34
N PHE A 489 7.96 -31.75 -21.16
CA PHE A 489 7.66 -30.36 -20.87
C PHE A 489 8.86 -29.66 -20.27
N SER A 490 9.19 -28.44 -20.69
CA SER A 490 10.01 -27.52 -19.89
C SER A 490 9.11 -26.77 -18.91
N ALA A 491 9.57 -26.57 -17.67
CA ALA A 491 8.87 -25.83 -16.63
C ALA A 491 9.82 -24.78 -16.02
N ARG A 492 9.53 -23.50 -16.28
CA ARG A 492 10.34 -22.34 -15.89
C ARG A 492 9.49 -21.33 -15.13
N ILE A 493 10.13 -20.40 -14.44
CA ILE A 493 9.45 -19.24 -13.84
C ILE A 493 9.39 -18.11 -14.86
N GLY A 494 8.41 -17.22 -14.72
CA GLY A 494 8.27 -16.01 -15.51
C GLY A 494 7.15 -15.14 -14.96
N PRO A 495 6.87 -13.96 -15.54
CA PRO A 495 5.98 -13.00 -14.92
C PRO A 495 4.53 -13.42 -15.10
N ALA A 496 3.69 -13.15 -14.10
CA ALA A 496 2.30 -13.58 -14.08
C ALA A 496 1.40 -12.92 -15.14
N GLY A 497 1.91 -11.95 -15.91
CA GLY A 497 1.16 -11.26 -16.97
C GLY A 497 0.16 -10.21 -16.48
N GLY A 498 0.38 -9.68 -15.27
CA GLY A 498 -0.35 -8.53 -14.70
C GLY A 498 -1.87 -8.55 -14.93
N LYS A 499 -2.39 -7.53 -15.63
CA LYS A 499 -3.84 -7.33 -15.83
C LYS A 499 -4.50 -8.29 -16.83
N ARG A 500 -3.72 -9.04 -17.62
CA ARG A 500 -4.22 -9.96 -18.67
C ARG A 500 -3.92 -11.44 -18.42
N GLY A 501 -2.91 -11.73 -17.60
CA GLY A 501 -2.41 -13.08 -17.35
C GLY A 501 -3.11 -13.78 -16.18
N TYR A 502 -2.32 -14.43 -15.34
CA TYR A 502 -2.72 -15.40 -14.32
C TYR A 502 -3.96 -14.96 -13.52
N THR A 503 -3.96 -13.77 -12.92
CA THR A 503 -5.07 -13.34 -12.05
C THR A 503 -6.39 -13.21 -12.81
N ARG A 504 -6.36 -12.80 -14.08
CA ARG A 504 -7.57 -12.62 -14.90
C ARG A 504 -7.99 -13.91 -15.61
N ILE A 505 -7.04 -14.81 -15.89
CA ILE A 505 -7.29 -16.17 -16.41
C ILE A 505 -7.92 -17.07 -15.35
N THR A 506 -7.36 -17.07 -14.13
CA THR A 506 -7.68 -18.06 -13.09
C THR A 506 -8.72 -17.58 -12.08
N GLY A 507 -8.89 -16.27 -11.93
CA GLY A 507 -9.65 -15.66 -10.83
C GLY A 507 -8.94 -15.75 -9.47
N GLN A 508 -7.76 -16.39 -9.40
CA GLN A 508 -6.92 -16.51 -8.21
C GLN A 508 -5.78 -15.49 -8.30
N PRO A 509 -5.39 -14.84 -7.20
CA PRO A 509 -4.32 -13.86 -7.27
C PRO A 509 -2.95 -14.57 -7.42
N ALA A 510 -2.10 -14.02 -8.28
CA ALA A 510 -0.76 -14.53 -8.62
C ALA A 510 0.34 -13.87 -7.78
N TRP A 511 1.54 -14.48 -7.65
CA TRP A 511 2.70 -13.91 -6.94
C TRP A 511 3.43 -12.78 -7.67
N GLY A 512 2.96 -12.38 -8.85
CA GLY A 512 3.76 -11.61 -9.82
C GLY A 512 4.63 -12.47 -10.72
N ILE A 513 4.88 -13.71 -10.31
CA ILE A 513 5.44 -14.80 -11.11
C ILE A 513 4.45 -15.97 -11.24
N ALA A 514 4.62 -16.79 -12.27
CA ALA A 514 3.87 -18.00 -12.56
C ALA A 514 4.74 -19.04 -13.30
N TRP A 515 4.24 -20.26 -13.43
CA TRP A 515 4.86 -21.32 -14.22
C TRP A 515 4.66 -21.07 -15.72
N TYR A 516 5.77 -21.11 -16.46
CA TYR A 516 5.82 -21.15 -17.91
C TYR A 516 6.11 -22.59 -18.33
N ILE A 517 5.18 -23.21 -19.06
CA ILE A 517 5.32 -24.59 -19.55
C ILE A 517 5.48 -24.57 -21.06
N ASN A 518 6.57 -25.13 -21.58
CA ASN A 518 6.97 -25.00 -23.00
C ASN A 518 6.95 -23.52 -23.46
N ASP A 519 7.42 -22.63 -22.57
CA ASP A 519 7.48 -21.17 -22.74
C ASP A 519 6.13 -20.45 -22.93
N LEU A 520 5.01 -21.13 -22.64
CA LEU A 520 3.66 -20.56 -22.56
C LEU A 520 3.30 -20.24 -21.10
N LEU A 521 2.64 -19.10 -20.85
CA LEU A 521 2.12 -18.74 -19.53
C LEU A 521 0.96 -19.65 -19.13
N ILE A 522 1.16 -20.45 -18.07
CA ILE A 522 0.19 -21.36 -17.45
C ILE A 522 -0.81 -22.08 -18.39
N PRO A 523 -0.33 -22.81 -19.42
CA PRO A 523 -1.21 -23.53 -20.34
C PRO A 523 -1.97 -24.65 -19.64
N GLU A 524 -3.14 -25.01 -20.18
CA GLU A 524 -3.84 -26.25 -19.81
C GLU A 524 -3.19 -27.43 -20.56
N ILE A 525 -2.74 -28.44 -19.82
CA ILE A 525 -2.03 -29.61 -20.36
C ILE A 525 -3.00 -30.79 -20.44
N THR A 526 -3.00 -31.56 -21.53
CA THR A 526 -3.75 -32.83 -21.61
C THR A 526 -2.81 -34.02 -21.52
N VAL A 527 -3.11 -34.97 -20.62
CA VAL A 527 -2.36 -36.22 -20.43
C VAL A 527 -3.27 -37.45 -20.47
N GLU A 528 -2.75 -38.61 -20.87
CA GLU A 528 -3.48 -39.87 -20.95
C GLU A 528 -3.16 -40.79 -19.76
N ARG A 529 -4.18 -41.46 -19.22
CA ARG A 529 -4.01 -42.56 -18.26
C ARG A 529 -3.17 -43.70 -18.85
N GLY A 530 -2.28 -44.26 -18.03
CA GLY A 530 -1.31 -45.29 -18.41
C GLY A 530 -0.03 -44.76 -19.06
N GLN A 531 0.02 -43.49 -19.50
CA GLN A 531 1.18 -42.90 -20.15
C GLN A 531 2.14 -42.24 -19.13
N THR A 532 3.43 -42.20 -19.47
CA THR A 532 4.49 -41.52 -18.68
C THR A 532 4.90 -40.21 -19.34
N TYR A 533 5.03 -39.16 -18.53
CA TYR A 533 5.38 -37.80 -18.90
C TYR A 533 6.62 -37.32 -18.12
N THR A 534 7.41 -36.42 -18.70
CA THR A 534 8.62 -35.86 -18.07
C THR A 534 8.58 -34.33 -18.07
N PHE A 535 8.72 -33.71 -16.89
CA PHE A 535 8.90 -32.27 -16.74
C PHE A 535 10.36 -31.97 -16.41
N ILE A 536 10.97 -31.07 -17.18
CA ILE A 536 12.32 -30.53 -16.97
C ILE A 536 12.15 -29.21 -16.20
N VAL A 537 12.49 -29.21 -14.91
CA VAL A 537 12.10 -28.17 -13.96
C VAL A 537 13.28 -27.27 -13.63
N GLU A 538 13.08 -25.97 -13.85
CA GLU A 538 14.07 -24.90 -13.67
C GLU A 538 13.57 -23.81 -12.68
N GLY A 539 12.88 -24.22 -11.61
CA GLY A 539 12.30 -23.31 -10.60
C GLY A 539 13.20 -22.90 -9.43
N GLY A 540 14.47 -23.31 -9.42
CA GLY A 540 15.41 -23.05 -8.33
C GLY A 540 15.44 -24.13 -7.24
N ASN A 541 16.60 -24.26 -6.59
CA ASN A 541 16.96 -25.36 -5.69
C ASN A 541 17.56 -24.93 -4.35
N ASP A 542 17.64 -23.64 -4.05
CA ASP A 542 18.15 -23.11 -2.78
C ASP A 542 17.00 -22.74 -1.83
N PRO A 543 16.65 -23.59 -0.84
CA PRO A 543 15.57 -23.30 0.11
C PRO A 543 15.86 -22.12 1.05
N THR A 544 17.10 -21.60 1.09
CA THR A 544 17.44 -20.42 1.90
C THR A 544 17.03 -19.10 1.23
N ASN A 545 16.68 -19.15 -0.06
CA ASN A 545 16.15 -18.01 -0.81
C ASN A 545 14.72 -18.30 -1.32
N PRO A 546 13.67 -18.08 -0.51
CA PRO A 546 12.28 -18.33 -0.91
C PRO A 546 11.87 -17.59 -2.19
N ALA A 547 12.44 -16.40 -2.47
CA ALA A 547 12.14 -15.65 -3.69
C ALA A 547 12.42 -16.46 -4.97
N ARG A 548 13.43 -17.33 -4.91
CA ARG A 548 13.97 -18.09 -6.04
C ARG A 548 13.94 -19.60 -5.80
N TYR A 549 13.02 -20.07 -4.96
CA TYR A 549 12.85 -21.49 -4.63
C TYR A 549 11.42 -21.96 -4.89
N HIS A 550 11.20 -22.47 -6.10
CA HIS A 550 9.90 -22.92 -6.60
C HIS A 550 9.94 -24.37 -7.08
N PRO A 551 9.98 -25.38 -6.19
CA PRO A 551 9.94 -26.77 -6.61
C PRO A 551 8.58 -27.11 -7.25
N PHE A 552 8.60 -27.94 -8.30
CA PHE A 552 7.40 -28.28 -9.08
C PHE A 552 6.78 -29.60 -8.59
N TYR A 553 5.46 -29.69 -8.53
CA TYR A 553 4.75 -30.93 -8.17
C TYR A 553 3.33 -30.98 -8.77
N ILE A 554 2.71 -32.16 -8.75
CA ILE A 554 1.39 -32.42 -9.34
C ILE A 554 0.42 -32.89 -8.24
N THR A 555 -0.78 -32.28 -8.19
CA THR A 555 -1.72 -32.41 -7.07
C THR A 555 -3.18 -32.19 -7.49
N ASN A 556 -4.14 -32.55 -6.64
CA ASN A 556 -5.56 -32.21 -6.83
C ASN A 556 -5.94 -30.80 -6.32
N SER A 557 -5.03 -30.10 -5.64
CA SER A 557 -5.27 -28.76 -5.11
C SER A 557 -5.10 -27.69 -6.20
N PRO A 558 -6.10 -26.83 -6.44
CA PRO A 558 -5.99 -25.72 -7.38
C PRO A 558 -5.02 -24.64 -6.88
N GLU A 559 -4.88 -24.43 -5.57
CA GLU A 559 -3.99 -23.41 -5.01
C GLU A 559 -2.55 -23.87 -4.79
N GLY A 560 -2.25 -25.15 -4.57
CA GLY A 560 -0.87 -25.63 -4.43
C GLY A 560 -0.25 -25.46 -3.02
N GLY A 561 1.03 -25.10 -2.96
CA GLY A 561 1.78 -24.74 -1.73
C GLY A 561 1.82 -25.78 -0.61
N PHE A 562 1.97 -27.07 -0.94
CA PHE A 562 1.97 -28.17 0.04
C PHE A 562 2.96 -28.00 1.21
N GLY A 563 4.12 -27.37 0.96
CA GLY A 563 5.17 -27.13 1.95
C GLY A 563 4.74 -26.20 3.09
N GLN A 564 3.91 -25.19 2.81
CA GLN A 564 3.44 -24.22 3.83
C GLN A 564 2.15 -24.64 4.55
N LYS A 565 1.48 -25.70 4.09
CA LYS A 565 0.24 -26.22 4.70
C LYS A 565 0.49 -26.98 6.01
N THR A 566 -0.49 -26.93 6.91
CA THR A 566 -0.54 -27.75 8.13
C THR A 566 -0.76 -29.23 7.82
N GLU A 567 -0.53 -30.13 8.78
CA GLU A 567 -0.73 -31.57 8.57
C GLU A 567 -2.15 -31.94 8.17
N ASP A 568 -3.18 -31.28 8.72
CA ASP A 568 -4.57 -31.59 8.40
C ASP A 568 -4.98 -31.06 7.02
N GLU A 569 -4.48 -29.88 6.62
CA GLU A 569 -4.64 -29.38 5.24
C GLU A 569 -3.92 -30.28 4.22
N ARG A 570 -2.73 -30.81 4.58
CA ARG A 570 -2.00 -31.78 3.75
C ARG A 570 -2.77 -33.10 3.60
N LYS A 571 -3.47 -33.60 4.64
CA LYS A 571 -4.33 -34.80 4.55
C LYS A 571 -5.50 -34.61 3.58
N GLY A 572 -5.99 -33.37 3.42
CA GLY A 572 -7.01 -33.03 2.42
C GLY A 572 -6.51 -32.97 0.98
N GLN A 573 -5.19 -33.05 0.76
CA GLN A 573 -4.55 -32.85 -0.54
C GLN A 573 -3.81 -34.10 -1.01
N ARG A 574 -4.19 -34.60 -2.20
CA ARG A 574 -3.51 -35.70 -2.87
C ARG A 574 -2.37 -35.17 -3.73
N VAL A 575 -1.19 -35.78 -3.61
CA VAL A 575 -0.04 -35.57 -4.49
C VAL A 575 0.07 -36.76 -5.44
N PHE A 576 0.31 -36.49 -6.73
CA PHE A 576 0.49 -37.49 -7.78
C PHE A 576 1.96 -37.62 -8.21
N ALA A 577 2.73 -36.54 -8.14
CA ALA A 577 4.15 -36.50 -8.44
C ALA A 577 4.84 -35.31 -7.76
N GLY A 578 6.15 -35.38 -7.53
CA GLY A 578 7.00 -34.24 -7.14
C GLY A 578 7.25 -34.07 -5.64
N VAL A 579 6.72 -34.96 -4.79
CA VAL A 579 6.97 -34.98 -3.35
C VAL A 579 7.32 -36.41 -2.91
N LYS A 580 8.30 -36.54 -2.02
CA LYS A 580 8.70 -37.79 -1.35
C LYS A 580 8.65 -37.56 0.16
N TYR A 581 8.31 -38.60 0.91
CA TYR A 581 8.39 -38.57 2.38
C TYR A 581 9.71 -39.17 2.85
N GLU A 582 10.43 -38.44 3.68
CA GLU A 582 11.64 -38.89 4.38
C GLU A 582 11.48 -38.55 5.87
N ASP A 583 11.72 -39.54 6.75
CA ASP A 583 11.49 -39.46 8.20
C ASP A 583 10.10 -38.92 8.64
N GLY A 584 9.09 -39.14 7.79
CA GLY A 584 7.70 -38.68 8.00
C GLY A 584 7.41 -37.27 7.45
N TYR A 585 8.44 -36.52 7.04
CA TYR A 585 8.28 -35.17 6.50
C TYR A 585 8.24 -35.17 4.97
N PRO A 586 7.38 -34.35 4.35
CA PRO A 586 7.34 -34.20 2.89
C PRO A 586 8.47 -33.29 2.40
N HIS A 587 9.19 -33.75 1.38
CA HIS A 587 10.24 -33.02 0.68
C HIS A 587 9.98 -33.02 -0.84
N PRO A 588 10.17 -31.89 -1.53
CA PRO A 588 9.98 -31.82 -2.97
C PRO A 588 11.13 -32.51 -3.71
N THR A 589 10.82 -33.27 -4.76
CA THR A 589 11.83 -34.01 -5.55
C THR A 589 12.23 -33.32 -6.85
N ALA A 590 11.51 -32.28 -7.28
CA ALA A 590 11.78 -31.56 -8.52
C ALA A 590 12.13 -30.09 -8.27
N ALA A 591 13.36 -29.86 -7.79
CA ALA A 591 13.97 -28.55 -7.58
C ALA A 591 15.30 -28.50 -8.36
N GLY A 592 15.32 -27.79 -9.49
CA GLY A 592 16.49 -27.66 -10.38
C GLY A 592 17.16 -26.30 -10.26
N ARG A 593 18.12 -25.98 -11.14
CA ARG A 593 18.64 -24.62 -11.30
C ARG A 593 17.51 -23.60 -11.49
N TYR A 594 17.74 -22.34 -11.15
CA TYR A 594 16.77 -21.28 -11.38
C TYR A 594 16.87 -20.74 -12.81
N CYS A 595 15.77 -20.71 -13.54
CA CYS A 595 15.61 -19.99 -14.80
C CYS A 595 14.29 -19.21 -14.79
N GLU A 596 14.37 -17.92 -15.12
CA GLU A 596 13.24 -17.01 -15.12
C GLU A 596 13.17 -16.19 -16.42
N TRP A 597 11.99 -16.11 -17.00
CA TRP A 597 11.66 -15.08 -17.98
C TRP A 597 11.51 -13.74 -17.24
N VAL A 598 12.45 -12.82 -17.42
CA VAL A 598 12.42 -11.49 -16.80
C VAL A 598 12.05 -10.41 -17.82
N HIS A 599 11.41 -9.33 -17.37
CA HIS A 599 11.12 -8.18 -18.22
C HIS A 599 12.41 -7.54 -18.77
N LYS A 600 12.43 -7.20 -20.06
CA LYS A 600 13.53 -6.40 -20.64
C LYS A 600 13.59 -4.99 -20.05
N THR A 601 12.44 -4.44 -19.67
CA THR A 601 12.25 -3.11 -19.07
C THR A 601 11.30 -3.19 -17.85
N VAL A 602 10.01 -2.94 -18.04
CA VAL A 602 8.92 -3.03 -17.04
C VAL A 602 7.87 -4.06 -17.47
N ASP A 603 6.90 -4.34 -16.60
CA ASP A 603 5.69 -5.04 -17.02
C ASP A 603 4.89 -4.23 -18.08
N MET A 604 4.85 -4.78 -19.29
CA MET A 604 4.08 -4.29 -20.44
C MET A 604 2.74 -5.03 -20.61
N SER A 605 2.35 -5.91 -19.67
CA SER A 605 1.21 -6.83 -19.81
C SER A 605 -0.14 -6.15 -20.11
N ALA A 606 -0.37 -4.94 -19.58
CA ALA A 606 -1.59 -4.19 -19.86
C ALA A 606 -1.66 -3.73 -21.33
N ASP A 607 -0.53 -3.26 -21.86
CA ASP A 607 -0.39 -2.64 -23.18
C ASP A 607 -0.33 -3.67 -24.33
N MET A 608 0.07 -4.91 -24.02
CA MET A 608 0.21 -5.98 -25.03
C MET A 608 -1.11 -6.75 -25.22
N GLU A 609 -1.71 -6.63 -26.41
CA GLU A 609 -2.99 -7.28 -26.73
C GLU A 609 -2.92 -8.81 -26.74
N THR A 610 -1.79 -9.38 -27.17
CA THR A 610 -1.55 -10.83 -27.26
C THR A 610 -0.42 -11.27 -26.33
N PHE A 611 -0.43 -12.55 -25.93
CA PHE A 611 0.63 -13.13 -25.09
C PHE A 611 1.97 -13.19 -25.83
N GLU A 612 1.96 -13.44 -27.14
CA GLU A 612 3.16 -13.53 -27.97
C GLU A 612 3.91 -12.19 -27.99
N ASN A 613 3.20 -11.08 -28.19
CA ASN A 613 3.79 -9.73 -28.15
C ASN A 613 4.33 -9.41 -26.74
N PHE A 614 3.64 -9.84 -25.69
CA PHE A 614 4.13 -9.72 -24.32
C PHE A 614 5.40 -10.56 -24.08
N PHE A 615 5.44 -11.80 -24.57
CA PHE A 615 6.58 -12.70 -24.43
C PHE A 615 7.82 -12.16 -25.15
N GLU A 616 7.66 -11.47 -26.28
CA GLU A 616 8.75 -10.72 -26.93
C GLU A 616 9.33 -9.58 -26.05
N THR A 617 8.61 -9.08 -25.04
CA THR A 617 9.15 -8.11 -24.06
C THR A 617 10.01 -8.75 -22.97
N LEU A 618 10.10 -10.09 -22.92
CA LEU A 618 10.84 -10.84 -21.91
C LEU A 618 12.20 -11.33 -22.44
N ARG A 619 13.10 -11.70 -21.52
CA ARG A 619 14.34 -12.44 -21.80
C ARG A 619 14.55 -13.52 -20.74
N LEU A 620 15.13 -14.65 -21.13
CA LEU A 620 15.44 -15.74 -20.20
C LEU A 620 16.77 -15.46 -19.48
N GLU A 621 16.75 -15.47 -18.15
CA GLU A 621 17.95 -15.45 -17.30
C GLU A 621 18.02 -16.75 -16.48
N CYS A 622 19.18 -17.41 -16.49
CA CYS A 622 19.40 -18.69 -15.84
C CYS A 622 20.66 -18.67 -14.97
N ASP A 623 20.54 -19.24 -13.77
CA ASP A 623 21.68 -19.52 -12.90
C ASP A 623 22.49 -20.72 -13.39
N LYS A 624 23.75 -20.82 -12.94
CA LYS A 624 24.58 -22.00 -13.22
C LYS A 624 24.08 -23.21 -12.45
N GLY A 625 23.90 -24.33 -13.16
CA GLY A 625 23.51 -25.61 -12.58
C GLY A 625 22.81 -26.50 -13.60
N GLU A 626 22.23 -27.58 -13.10
CA GLU A 626 21.45 -28.55 -13.87
C GLU A 626 19.95 -28.42 -13.56
N PRO A 627 19.06 -28.66 -14.55
CA PRO A 627 17.62 -28.76 -14.31
C PRO A 627 17.26 -30.04 -13.55
N ALA A 628 16.17 -30.01 -12.79
CA ALA A 628 15.59 -31.22 -12.20
C ALA A 628 14.70 -31.94 -13.21
N LYS A 629 14.46 -33.24 -12.98
CA LYS A 629 13.53 -34.04 -13.80
C LYS A 629 12.44 -34.63 -12.93
N LEU A 630 11.20 -34.28 -13.21
CA LEU A 630 10.03 -34.97 -12.65
C LEU A 630 9.48 -35.94 -13.70
N VAL A 631 9.51 -37.23 -13.39
CA VAL A 631 8.86 -38.27 -14.20
C VAL A 631 7.55 -38.67 -13.51
N TRP A 632 6.45 -38.64 -14.24
CA TRP A 632 5.12 -38.98 -13.74
C TRP A 632 4.42 -39.96 -14.68
N THR A 633 4.05 -41.13 -14.17
CA THR A 633 3.16 -42.08 -14.85
C THR A 633 1.75 -41.84 -14.35
N VAL A 634 0.83 -41.53 -15.25
CA VAL A 634 -0.57 -41.23 -14.91
C VAL A 634 -1.28 -42.54 -14.60
N THR A 635 -1.73 -42.72 -13.35
CA THR A 635 -2.44 -43.92 -12.92
C THR A 635 -3.92 -43.85 -13.30
N GLU A 636 -4.57 -45.00 -13.48
CA GLU A 636 -5.99 -45.09 -13.83
C GLU A 636 -6.92 -44.36 -12.84
N ASP A 637 -6.54 -44.31 -11.57
CA ASP A 637 -7.29 -43.64 -10.48
C ASP A 637 -6.97 -42.14 -10.33
N THR A 638 -6.17 -41.57 -11.24
CA THR A 638 -5.99 -40.11 -11.32
C THR A 638 -7.32 -39.47 -11.75
N PRO A 639 -7.83 -38.42 -11.07
CA PRO A 639 -9.03 -37.70 -11.49
C PRO A 639 -8.90 -37.05 -12.87
N ASP A 640 -10.02 -36.80 -13.56
CA ASP A 640 -10.04 -36.13 -14.88
C ASP A 640 -9.45 -34.71 -14.87
N LEU A 641 -9.32 -34.10 -13.69
CA LEU A 641 -8.68 -32.80 -13.49
C LEU A 641 -7.73 -32.85 -12.30
N VAL A 642 -6.46 -32.54 -12.55
CA VAL A 642 -5.43 -32.28 -11.54
C VAL A 642 -4.70 -30.97 -11.89
N TYR A 643 -3.71 -30.58 -11.10
CA TYR A 643 -2.99 -29.31 -11.25
C TYR A 643 -1.49 -29.54 -11.13
N TYR A 644 -0.71 -28.81 -11.94
CA TYR A 644 0.70 -28.58 -11.64
C TYR A 644 0.81 -27.32 -10.77
N GLN A 645 1.62 -27.36 -9.72
CA GLN A 645 1.78 -26.24 -8.80
C GLN A 645 3.20 -26.10 -8.28
N CYS A 646 3.47 -24.99 -7.58
CA CYS A 646 4.67 -24.81 -6.78
C CYS A 646 4.50 -25.42 -5.38
N TYR A 647 5.51 -26.15 -4.91
CA TYR A 647 5.50 -26.81 -3.60
C TYR A 647 5.49 -25.82 -2.43
N THR A 648 6.21 -24.71 -2.56
CA THR A 648 6.41 -23.70 -1.52
C THR A 648 5.34 -22.61 -1.55
N HIS A 649 4.93 -22.19 -2.74
CA HIS A 649 4.06 -21.03 -2.95
C HIS A 649 2.71 -21.43 -3.57
N ASN A 650 1.62 -20.79 -3.12
CA ASN A 650 0.30 -20.99 -3.71
C ASN A 650 0.18 -20.26 -5.06
N ASN A 651 -0.70 -20.70 -5.96
CA ASN A 651 -1.14 -19.95 -7.14
C ASN A 651 -0.02 -19.60 -8.14
N LEU A 652 0.83 -20.57 -8.50
CA LEU A 652 1.85 -20.39 -9.55
C LEU A 652 1.52 -21.18 -10.84
N GLY A 653 0.81 -22.30 -10.74
CA GLY A 653 0.52 -23.19 -11.87
C GLY A 653 -0.98 -23.37 -12.14
N TRP A 654 -1.31 -24.32 -13.01
CA TRP A 654 -2.66 -24.45 -13.57
C TRP A 654 -3.01 -25.91 -13.90
N LYS A 655 -4.04 -26.11 -14.74
CA LYS A 655 -4.73 -27.38 -14.92
C LYS A 655 -3.95 -28.39 -15.76
N ILE A 656 -4.10 -29.65 -15.38
CA ILE A 656 -3.85 -30.82 -16.22
C ILE A 656 -5.18 -31.57 -16.37
N HIS A 657 -5.68 -31.67 -17.60
CA HIS A 657 -6.80 -32.53 -17.96
C HIS A 657 -6.29 -33.95 -18.19
N VAL A 658 -6.94 -34.93 -17.58
CA VAL A 658 -6.56 -36.34 -17.64
C VAL A 658 -7.62 -37.10 -18.42
N VAL A 659 -7.24 -37.69 -19.55
CA VAL A 659 -8.15 -38.41 -20.44
C VAL A 659 -7.82 -39.91 -20.50
N ASN A 660 -8.79 -40.71 -20.92
CA ASN A 660 -8.58 -42.13 -21.20
C ASN A 660 -7.92 -42.30 -22.57
N SER A 661 -6.96 -43.21 -22.68
CA SER A 661 -6.32 -43.48 -23.98
C SER A 661 -7.33 -43.95 -25.01
N ALA A 662 -7.22 -43.45 -26.25
CA ALA A 662 -8.18 -43.72 -27.33
C ALA A 662 -8.39 -45.23 -27.62
N HIS A 663 -7.42 -46.07 -27.26
CA HIS A 663 -7.51 -47.52 -27.40
C HIS A 663 -8.61 -48.19 -26.55
N THR A 664 -9.02 -47.62 -25.41
CA THR A 664 -10.09 -48.22 -24.59
C THR A 664 -11.50 -48.01 -25.16
N ALA A 665 -11.74 -46.92 -25.90
CA ALA A 665 -13.04 -46.63 -26.50
C ALA A 665 -13.44 -47.67 -27.56
N VAL A 666 -12.47 -48.15 -28.34
CA VAL A 666 -12.68 -49.16 -29.38
C VAL A 666 -13.07 -50.52 -28.78
N LEU A 667 -12.44 -50.93 -27.67
CA LEU A 667 -12.72 -52.21 -27.03
C LEU A 667 -14.14 -52.29 -26.45
N SER A 668 -14.66 -51.16 -25.93
CA SER A 668 -16.03 -51.06 -25.42
C SER A 668 -17.08 -51.21 -26.54
N MET A 669 -16.84 -50.64 -27.73
CA MET A 669 -17.75 -50.83 -28.87
C MET A 669 -17.71 -52.26 -29.42
N VAL A 670 -16.53 -52.88 -29.54
CA VAL A 670 -16.40 -54.25 -30.09
C VAL A 670 -17.06 -55.30 -29.17
N THR A 671 -16.88 -55.18 -27.84
CA THR A 671 -17.54 -56.08 -26.88
C THR A 671 -19.07 -55.93 -26.87
N THR A 672 -19.59 -54.70 -26.94
CA THR A 672 -21.04 -54.46 -27.03
C THR A 672 -21.66 -55.06 -28.29
N THR A 673 -20.94 -54.99 -29.43
CA THR A 673 -21.42 -55.57 -30.70
C THR A 673 -21.44 -57.11 -30.68
N PHE A 674 -20.46 -57.75 -30.02
CA PHE A 674 -20.41 -59.21 -29.90
C PHE A 674 -21.51 -59.79 -28.98
N VAL A 675 -21.84 -59.11 -27.87
CA VAL A 675 -22.89 -59.55 -26.95
C VAL A 675 -24.29 -59.45 -27.59
N VAL A 676 -24.56 -58.39 -28.38
CA VAL A 676 -25.82 -58.27 -29.13
C VAL A 676 -25.89 -59.26 -30.30
N GLY A 677 -24.75 -59.67 -30.86
CA GLY A 677 -24.67 -60.65 -31.95
C GLY A 677 -25.12 -62.07 -31.55
N MET A 678 -24.70 -62.57 -30.37
CA MET A 678 -25.07 -63.93 -29.96
C MET A 678 -26.52 -64.08 -29.48
N LEU A 679 -27.16 -63.02 -28.99
CA LEU A 679 -28.56 -63.04 -28.55
C LEU A 679 -29.59 -63.09 -29.69
N LYS A 680 -29.17 -63.07 -30.96
CA LYS A 680 -30.05 -63.24 -32.14
C LYS A 680 -29.97 -64.60 -32.82
N PHE A 681 -29.23 -65.57 -32.27
CA PHE A 681 -29.11 -66.93 -32.82
C PHE A 681 -29.81 -68.03 -32.00
N VAL A 682 -30.57 -67.66 -30.97
CA VAL A 682 -31.47 -68.57 -30.22
C VAL A 682 -32.84 -67.93 -30.05
N ARG A 683 -33.64 -67.91 -31.12
CA ARG A 683 -35.11 -67.80 -31.03
C ARG A 683 -35.78 -68.34 -32.28
#